data_AF-A0A7K3WWI2-F1
#
_entry.id   AF-A0A7K3WWI2-F1
#
_cell.length_a   1.000
_cell.length_b   1.000
_cell.length_c   1.000
_cell.angle_alpha   90.00
_cell.angle_beta   90.00
_cell.angle_gamma   90.00
#
_symmetry.space_group_name_H-M   'P 1'
#
loop_
_entity.id
_entity.type
_entity.pdbx_description
1 polymer ?
#
loop_
_entity_poly.entity_id
_entity_poly.type
_entity_poly.pdbx_seq_one_letter_code
_entity_poly.pdbx_strand_id
1 'polypeptide(L)'
;MKHPLESKIYNQPIAKLRQREAILNFMDPAAWYMTFFKAGVNIPDEAEPVKGFDAIYTTLLSTFITRNTLYLDIRNENSYSLNYYKDNEGLTGDSDYGDHIQVSWDGITFAPANFYKDYWPILTLSPPANTNTNYNELHLKFRKLYNPEPLLYADYAVELISDTLMNISSSTKFKSETNPVLAEPWSSGFTFKLPNNPAVSGNTAPAFPIKLMNIRQKNPDIALPSTVVQKEHFLDNAFGPANYVPDVAAGSSTQWVSGLGKRFIDGRNEMGVAGVFEIGMGISSTEVSFFASIIDEYRPGITFGRSQVKKSTPETGGKSQSPSLIAELNKTWFKDRNFELQKQELSGSTFYIMDQKTLDPPTNISGLINVVMSKSEYDAITIPSNLDTTIHAPLLSFQSFSMESDNNQVPYRKAALKVNGATSSGTKTTSGLGVDLLTFNYGMLNSETAGNVVELEEAVNGIITVNGFIEMLKVVEDVYGEKEGIIDFGDNLIEICTRIRVHYYGGERDLPEVYYLKDVVNGKIFNNTIPLAEYMVDPIFYRKLDRLPFATRALFSGVNVYDQLTSHGNENAVKDNPSPYLVNDLGYVDLGQVLYGFESIFYQPHYPPTSIFPTPPSDMDKPPSDTYSPSYENFPVKIINDLAGWIANIAIPATDYFLHVRDGVSPIKERYAPTTPNLQAYYDISAPIVDLNGNADSIGILWAYEVLNENPNNEGLKLSDVFTLYYQGETNLRSEITLPSTPSLPFYAAVNRWKIFSLFFGFMAEDGGEYIWVPDNPTLWAKVKAPFSQSNPQGKNYDERLFNLAEFWYSSVDNNYPIPIISIPKIAYNLQLGKEIPETLIKRFTSESFYNPETTQILWINSQLKILLEDKFLNYVYSQIF
;
A
#
# COMPACT_ATOMS: atom_id res chain seq x y z
N MET A 1 5.22 -71.31 29.53
CA MET A 1 4.76 -70.14 30.29
C MET A 1 4.77 -68.96 29.31
N LYS A 2 3.61 -68.62 28.74
CA LYS A 2 3.44 -67.48 27.82
C LYS A 2 3.27 -66.22 28.68
N HIS A 3 4.18 -65.27 28.54
CA HIS A 3 3.93 -63.88 28.94
C HIS A 3 3.68 -63.05 27.67
N PRO A 4 2.63 -62.21 27.64
CA PRO A 4 2.25 -61.46 26.45
C PRO A 4 3.04 -60.14 26.38
N LEU A 5 3.79 -59.96 25.29
CA LEU A 5 4.31 -58.67 24.84
C LEU A 5 3.75 -58.37 23.44
N GLU A 6 2.44 -58.42 23.32
CA GLU A 6 1.69 -57.89 22.18
C GLU A 6 1.03 -56.58 22.62
N SER A 7 1.65 -55.44 22.28
CA SER A 7 0.96 -54.15 22.01
C SER A 7 1.87 -52.94 21.72
N LYS A 8 3.21 -53.04 21.71
CA LYS A 8 4.12 -51.86 21.54
C LYS A 8 4.96 -51.81 20.25
N ILE A 9 4.63 -52.56 19.19
CA ILE A 9 5.52 -52.70 18.02
C ILE A 9 5.11 -51.88 16.77
N TYR A 10 3.96 -51.19 16.74
CA TYR A 10 3.49 -50.56 15.50
C TYR A 10 3.96 -49.13 15.16
N ASN A 11 4.87 -48.49 15.90
CA ASN A 11 5.30 -47.09 15.63
C ASN A 11 6.82 -46.84 15.53
N GLN A 12 7.69 -47.86 15.57
CA GLN A 12 9.15 -47.64 15.67
C GLN A 12 9.84 -46.93 14.48
N PRO A 13 9.44 -47.12 13.20
CA PRO A 13 10.05 -46.40 12.07
C PRO A 13 9.79 -44.89 12.10
N ILE A 14 8.53 -44.49 12.33
CA ILE A 14 8.12 -43.08 12.29
C ILE A 14 8.59 -42.34 13.56
N ALA A 15 8.60 -43.00 14.73
CA ALA A 15 9.12 -42.39 15.95
C ALA A 15 10.61 -42.02 15.87
N LYS A 16 11.43 -42.86 15.23
CA LYS A 16 12.87 -42.59 15.01
C LYS A 16 13.09 -41.44 14.04
N LEU A 17 12.33 -41.39 12.95
CA LEU A 17 12.33 -40.28 12.01
C LEU A 17 12.04 -38.95 12.73
N ARG A 18 10.99 -38.91 13.56
CA ARG A 18 10.57 -37.71 14.32
C ARG A 18 11.63 -37.21 15.31
N GLN A 19 12.23 -38.10 16.09
CA GLN A 19 13.29 -37.73 17.03
C GLN A 19 14.50 -37.12 16.31
N ARG A 20 14.80 -37.60 15.11
CA ARG A 20 15.89 -37.07 14.29
C ARG A 20 15.50 -35.81 13.54
N GLU A 21 14.23 -35.63 13.21
CA GLU A 21 13.71 -34.41 12.60
C GLU A 21 13.81 -33.21 13.56
N ALA A 22 13.68 -33.44 14.88
CA ALA A 22 13.93 -32.43 15.90
C ALA A 22 15.39 -31.93 15.91
N ILE A 23 16.33 -32.66 15.28
CA ILE A 23 17.70 -32.21 15.07
C ILE A 23 17.70 -31.26 13.86
N LEU A 24 17.55 -29.97 14.15
CA LEU A 24 17.40 -28.93 13.12
C LEU A 24 18.66 -28.71 12.28
N ASN A 25 19.85 -29.00 12.82
CA ASN A 25 21.15 -28.78 12.16
C ASN A 25 22.17 -29.88 12.53
N PHE A 26 22.03 -31.08 11.95
CA PHE A 26 23.10 -32.08 12.04
C PHE A 26 24.27 -31.67 11.13
N MET A 27 25.49 -31.74 11.64
CA MET A 27 26.69 -31.49 10.86
C MET A 27 27.79 -32.48 11.26
N ASP A 28 28.30 -33.22 10.27
CA ASP A 28 29.47 -34.08 10.46
C ASP A 28 30.71 -33.23 10.77
N PRO A 29 31.58 -33.63 11.72
CA PRO A 29 32.76 -32.84 12.06
C PRO A 29 33.68 -32.50 10.88
N ALA A 30 33.89 -33.42 9.93
CA ALA A 30 34.72 -33.16 8.76
C ALA A 30 34.11 -32.06 7.87
N ALA A 31 32.78 -32.09 7.70
CA ALA A 31 32.04 -31.05 6.99
C ALA A 31 32.03 -29.72 7.75
N TRP A 32 31.93 -29.74 9.09
CA TRP A 32 31.97 -28.54 9.94
C TRP A 32 33.26 -27.75 9.75
N TYR A 33 34.42 -28.40 9.86
CA TYR A 33 35.71 -27.74 9.62
C TYR A 33 35.79 -27.13 8.21
N MET A 34 35.22 -27.82 7.21
CA MET A 34 35.22 -27.32 5.84
C MET A 34 34.35 -26.07 5.65
N THR A 35 33.35 -25.81 6.50
CA THR A 35 32.58 -24.55 6.44
C THR A 35 33.43 -23.30 6.71
N PHE A 36 34.60 -23.46 7.33
CA PHE A 36 35.55 -22.39 7.64
C PHE A 36 36.61 -22.19 6.55
N PHE A 37 36.47 -22.77 5.35
CA PHE A 37 37.48 -22.64 4.28
C PHE A 37 37.90 -21.20 3.96
N LYS A 38 37.02 -20.21 4.19
CA LYS A 38 37.33 -18.78 4.02
C LYS A 38 37.88 -18.12 5.28
N ALA A 39 37.27 -18.36 6.45
CA ALA A 39 37.67 -17.74 7.72
C ALA A 39 38.98 -18.33 8.26
N GLY A 40 39.21 -19.61 7.99
CA GLY A 40 40.31 -20.42 8.49
C GLY A 40 40.01 -21.05 9.85
N VAL A 41 40.78 -22.07 10.18
CA VAL A 41 40.74 -22.76 11.46
C VAL A 41 42.06 -22.51 12.19
N ASN A 42 41.99 -21.93 13.38
CA ASN A 42 43.16 -21.75 14.22
C ASN A 42 43.57 -23.07 14.85
N ILE A 43 44.81 -23.49 14.62
CA ILE A 43 45.41 -24.66 15.26
C ILE A 43 46.39 -24.14 16.32
N PRO A 44 46.38 -24.70 17.55
CA PRO A 44 47.37 -24.35 18.55
C PRO A 44 48.80 -24.48 17.99
N ASP A 45 49.66 -23.53 18.34
CA ASP A 45 51.07 -23.45 17.91
C ASP A 45 51.31 -23.10 16.42
N GLU A 46 50.27 -22.90 15.62
CA GLU A 46 50.40 -22.28 14.29
C GLU A 46 50.22 -20.76 14.34
N ALA A 47 51.07 -20.03 13.61
CA ALA A 47 51.05 -18.57 13.59
C ALA A 47 49.87 -17.99 12.79
N GLU A 48 49.36 -18.74 11.81
CA GLU A 48 48.28 -18.33 10.92
C GLU A 48 47.17 -19.39 10.88
N PRO A 49 45.88 -19.00 10.73
CA PRO A 49 44.80 -19.96 10.58
C PRO A 49 44.95 -20.77 9.28
N VAL A 50 44.67 -22.08 9.33
CA VAL A 50 44.62 -22.95 8.15
C VAL A 50 43.41 -22.59 7.29
N LYS A 51 43.64 -22.08 6.08
CA LYS A 51 42.62 -21.54 5.15
C LYS A 51 42.66 -22.23 3.80
N GLY A 52 41.53 -22.22 3.10
CA GLY A 52 41.37 -22.83 1.77
C GLY A 52 41.02 -24.32 1.84
N PHE A 53 40.42 -24.82 0.75
CA PHE A 53 39.96 -26.21 0.67
C PHE A 53 41.12 -27.21 0.85
N ASP A 54 42.24 -26.97 0.18
CA ASP A 54 43.39 -27.89 0.16
C ASP A 54 44.05 -28.00 1.54
N ALA A 55 44.37 -26.86 2.15
CA ALA A 55 45.07 -26.83 3.43
C ALA A 55 44.20 -27.37 4.57
N ILE A 56 42.91 -27.01 4.60
CA ILE A 56 41.98 -27.60 5.58
C ILE A 56 41.86 -29.11 5.34
N TYR A 57 41.83 -29.55 4.07
CA TYR A 57 41.74 -30.97 3.78
C TYR A 57 42.95 -31.75 4.27
N THR A 58 44.16 -31.31 3.92
CA THR A 58 45.41 -32.01 4.24
C THR A 58 45.69 -31.99 5.73
N THR A 59 45.54 -30.83 6.38
CA THR A 59 45.88 -30.63 7.79
C THR A 59 44.81 -31.17 8.76
N LEU A 60 43.53 -31.05 8.43
CA LEU A 60 42.43 -31.44 9.33
C LEU A 60 41.67 -32.68 8.84
N LEU A 61 41.08 -32.62 7.64
CA LEU A 61 40.13 -33.65 7.20
C LEU A 61 40.78 -35.00 6.91
N SER A 62 42.07 -35.06 6.57
CA SER A 62 42.77 -36.30 6.19
C SER A 62 42.66 -37.41 7.25
N THR A 63 42.46 -37.04 8.52
CA THR A 63 42.26 -37.96 9.66
C THR A 63 40.84 -38.53 9.78
N PHE A 64 39.85 -37.90 9.13
CA PHE A 64 38.46 -38.32 9.21
C PHE A 64 38.15 -39.41 8.17
N ILE A 65 37.35 -40.40 8.57
CA ILE A 65 36.84 -41.43 7.65
C ILE A 65 35.84 -40.81 6.67
N THR A 66 35.09 -39.79 7.11
CA THR A 66 34.05 -39.09 6.33
C THR A 66 34.59 -38.00 5.41
N ARG A 67 35.90 -37.83 5.30
CA ARG A 67 36.61 -36.73 4.62
C ARG A 67 36.23 -36.45 3.16
N ASN A 68 35.58 -37.39 2.47
CA ASN A 68 35.15 -37.27 1.07
C ASN A 68 33.62 -37.47 0.92
N THR A 69 32.84 -37.00 1.89
CA THR A 69 31.38 -37.21 1.94
C THR A 69 30.64 -35.90 1.72
N LEU A 70 29.73 -35.89 0.74
CA LEU A 70 28.77 -34.80 0.59
C LEU A 70 27.55 -35.07 1.48
N TYR A 71 27.16 -34.07 2.26
CA TYR A 71 25.94 -34.09 3.07
C TYR A 71 24.89 -33.17 2.45
N LEU A 72 23.76 -33.74 2.03
CA LEU A 72 22.67 -33.01 1.40
C LEU A 72 21.45 -33.00 2.33
N ASP A 73 21.18 -31.84 2.94
CA ASP A 73 19.98 -31.55 3.72
C ASP A 73 18.98 -30.82 2.81
N ILE A 74 17.82 -31.41 2.58
CA ILE A 74 16.75 -30.81 1.79
C ILE A 74 15.51 -30.74 2.67
N ARG A 75 15.01 -29.53 2.88
CA ARG A 75 13.76 -29.27 3.60
C ARG A 75 12.63 -28.92 2.63
N ASN A 76 11.39 -29.05 3.06
CA ASN A 76 10.20 -28.54 2.37
C ASN A 76 9.89 -27.11 2.84
N GLU A 77 8.82 -26.52 2.32
CA GLU A 77 8.37 -25.15 2.63
C GLU A 77 8.01 -24.93 4.10
N ASN A 78 7.82 -26.01 4.87
CA ASN A 78 7.49 -26.00 6.29
C ASN A 78 8.71 -26.27 7.21
N SER A 79 9.94 -26.22 6.67
CA SER A 79 11.21 -26.57 7.36
C SER A 79 11.36 -28.04 7.80
N TYR A 80 10.44 -28.92 7.43
CA TYR A 80 10.63 -30.36 7.64
C TYR A 80 11.45 -30.93 6.49
N SER A 81 12.17 -32.03 6.70
CA SER A 81 12.91 -32.70 5.65
C SER A 81 12.00 -33.14 4.50
N LEU A 82 12.57 -33.16 3.28
CA LEU A 82 11.86 -33.18 2.00
C LEU A 82 10.66 -34.13 1.97
N ASN A 83 10.86 -35.33 2.49
CA ASN A 83 9.90 -36.41 2.38
C ASN A 83 9.19 -36.73 3.71
N TYR A 84 9.19 -35.77 4.66
CA TYR A 84 8.55 -35.93 5.97
C TYR A 84 7.04 -36.19 5.86
N TYR A 85 6.37 -35.60 4.87
CA TYR A 85 4.92 -35.80 4.62
C TYR A 85 4.62 -36.92 3.61
N LYS A 86 5.64 -37.64 3.12
CA LYS A 86 5.54 -38.73 2.12
C LYS A 86 4.97 -38.35 0.76
N ASP A 87 4.76 -37.07 0.50
CA ASP A 87 4.36 -36.57 -0.82
C ASP A 87 5.46 -36.80 -1.86
N ASN A 88 6.73 -36.82 -1.48
CA ASN A 88 7.80 -37.15 -2.43
C ASN A 88 8.01 -38.66 -2.69
N GLU A 89 7.41 -39.58 -1.91
CA GLU A 89 7.49 -41.05 -2.15
C GLU A 89 6.52 -41.51 -3.24
N GLY A 90 5.41 -40.79 -3.40
CA GLY A 90 4.29 -41.18 -4.27
C GLY A 90 3.44 -42.29 -3.70
N LEU A 91 2.59 -42.85 -4.56
CA LEU A 91 1.67 -43.91 -4.21
C LEU A 91 2.12 -45.23 -4.83
N THR A 92 1.76 -46.32 -4.16
CA THR A 92 1.97 -47.66 -4.69
C THR A 92 1.24 -47.80 -6.03
N GLY A 93 2.00 -47.96 -7.13
CA GLY A 93 1.48 -48.00 -8.49
C GLY A 93 2.08 -46.95 -9.42
N ASP A 94 2.67 -45.88 -8.87
CA ASP A 94 3.43 -44.91 -9.67
C ASP A 94 4.70 -45.56 -10.22
N SER A 95 5.09 -45.23 -11.46
CA SER A 95 6.31 -45.79 -12.09
C SER A 95 7.61 -45.39 -11.39
N ASP A 96 7.57 -44.34 -10.59
CA ASP A 96 8.65 -43.73 -9.82
C ASP A 96 8.40 -43.83 -8.30
N TYR A 97 7.55 -44.78 -7.87
CA TYR A 97 7.27 -45.01 -6.45
C TYR A 97 8.53 -45.34 -5.65
N GLY A 98 8.77 -44.61 -4.57
CA GLY A 98 9.94 -44.75 -3.70
C GLY A 98 11.19 -44.00 -4.14
N ASP A 99 11.18 -43.39 -5.34
CA ASP A 99 12.25 -42.51 -5.81
C ASP A 99 11.99 -41.08 -5.34
N HIS A 100 12.81 -40.56 -4.41
CA HIS A 100 12.55 -39.26 -3.77
C HIS A 100 13.11 -38.08 -4.56
N ILE A 101 14.32 -38.25 -5.11
CA ILE A 101 15.03 -37.29 -5.98
C ILE A 101 15.83 -38.07 -7.02
N GLN A 102 16.26 -37.42 -8.10
CA GLN A 102 17.30 -37.96 -8.97
C GLN A 102 18.57 -37.12 -8.88
N VAL A 103 19.71 -37.81 -8.92
CA VAL A 103 21.04 -37.22 -8.81
C VAL A 103 21.86 -37.56 -10.06
N SER A 104 22.62 -36.59 -10.55
CA SER A 104 23.59 -36.78 -11.63
C SER A 104 24.86 -35.98 -11.35
N TRP A 105 26.00 -36.52 -11.79
CA TRP A 105 27.32 -35.88 -11.75
C TRP A 105 27.81 -35.41 -13.14
N ASP A 106 27.12 -35.82 -14.21
CA ASP A 106 27.45 -35.50 -15.60
C ASP A 106 26.40 -34.57 -16.27
N GLY A 107 25.28 -34.32 -15.59
CA GLY A 107 24.13 -33.56 -16.10
C GLY A 107 23.27 -34.30 -17.12
N ILE A 108 23.61 -35.55 -17.46
CA ILE A 108 22.98 -36.35 -18.53
C ILE A 108 22.31 -37.59 -17.94
N THR A 109 23.04 -38.37 -17.15
CA THR A 109 22.59 -39.63 -16.58
C THR A 109 22.09 -39.42 -15.15
N PHE A 110 20.76 -39.38 -14.98
CA PHE A 110 20.12 -39.22 -13.68
C PHE A 110 19.79 -40.58 -13.06
N ALA A 111 20.24 -40.80 -11.83
CA ALA A 111 19.92 -41.99 -11.05
C ALA A 111 19.03 -41.62 -9.86
N PRO A 112 18.01 -42.44 -9.53
CA PRO A 112 17.24 -42.23 -8.31
C PRO A 112 18.09 -42.29 -7.06
N ALA A 113 17.76 -41.46 -6.07
CA ALA A 113 18.36 -41.49 -4.74
C ALA A 113 17.29 -41.41 -3.65
N ASN A 114 17.36 -42.36 -2.73
CA ASN A 114 16.42 -42.46 -1.61
C ASN A 114 16.85 -41.53 -0.50
N PHE A 115 16.12 -40.42 -0.36
CA PHE A 115 16.22 -39.54 0.80
C PHE A 115 15.76 -40.30 2.07
N TYR A 116 16.46 -40.15 3.21
CA TYR A 116 16.31 -40.94 4.45
C TYR A 116 16.97 -42.32 4.52
N LYS A 117 18.29 -42.38 4.35
CA LYS A 117 19.03 -43.57 4.77
C LYS A 117 18.89 -43.76 6.29
N ASP A 118 18.40 -44.92 6.70
CA ASP A 118 18.15 -45.29 8.10
C ASP A 118 17.24 -44.33 8.88
N TYR A 119 16.39 -43.51 8.24
CA TYR A 119 15.56 -42.44 8.86
C TYR A 119 16.33 -41.18 9.32
N TRP A 120 17.51 -40.88 8.76
CA TRP A 120 18.18 -39.58 8.97
C TRP A 120 17.70 -38.56 7.93
N PRO A 121 17.34 -37.31 8.32
CA PRO A 121 16.85 -36.26 7.40
C PRO A 121 17.93 -35.66 6.48
N ILE A 122 19.00 -36.42 6.20
CA ILE A 122 20.15 -35.99 5.41
C ILE A 122 20.56 -37.15 4.49
N LEU A 123 20.85 -36.82 3.24
CA LEU A 123 21.38 -37.77 2.26
C LEU A 123 22.91 -37.62 2.20
N THR A 124 23.62 -38.74 2.36
CA THR A 124 25.08 -38.79 2.14
C THR A 124 25.37 -39.26 0.73
N LEU A 125 26.19 -38.52 -0.01
CA LEU A 125 26.64 -38.87 -1.35
C LEU A 125 28.17 -38.98 -1.39
N SER A 126 28.69 -39.77 -2.32
CA SER A 126 30.12 -39.91 -2.58
C SER A 126 30.42 -39.30 -3.94
N PRO A 127 30.87 -38.02 -4.00
CA PRO A 127 31.19 -37.38 -5.26
C PRO A 127 32.30 -38.15 -6.00
N PRO A 128 32.23 -38.27 -7.33
CA PRO A 128 33.28 -38.92 -8.10
C PRO A 128 34.57 -38.11 -8.04
N ALA A 129 35.69 -38.81 -8.18
CA ALA A 129 36.99 -38.22 -8.45
C ALA A 129 36.96 -37.48 -9.79
N ASN A 130 37.42 -36.22 -9.85
CA ASN A 130 37.38 -35.43 -11.08
C ASN A 130 38.73 -34.75 -11.36
N THR A 131 39.49 -35.33 -12.28
CA THR A 131 40.87 -34.94 -12.58
C THR A 131 41.00 -33.65 -13.39
N ASN A 132 39.91 -33.06 -13.88
CA ASN A 132 39.95 -32.04 -14.92
C ASN A 132 39.52 -30.66 -14.43
N THR A 133 38.79 -30.58 -13.31
CA THR A 133 38.29 -29.32 -12.75
C THR A 133 38.47 -29.26 -11.24
N ASN A 134 38.63 -28.04 -10.72
CA ASN A 134 38.72 -27.77 -9.27
C ASN A 134 37.35 -27.85 -8.56
N TYR A 135 36.33 -28.33 -9.25
CA TYR A 135 34.98 -28.50 -8.72
C TYR A 135 34.26 -29.67 -9.37
N ASN A 136 33.29 -30.23 -8.66
CA ASN A 136 32.30 -31.16 -9.17
C ASN A 136 30.96 -30.45 -9.37
N GLU A 137 30.14 -30.97 -10.29
CA GLU A 137 28.78 -30.49 -10.51
C GLU A 137 27.78 -31.53 -10.01
N LEU A 138 26.95 -31.12 -9.06
CA LEU A 138 25.83 -31.91 -8.59
C LEU A 138 24.56 -31.41 -9.29
N HIS A 139 23.91 -32.29 -10.05
CA HIS A 139 22.63 -32.02 -10.67
C HIS A 139 21.53 -32.78 -9.92
N LEU A 140 20.48 -32.06 -9.51
CA LEU A 140 19.34 -32.62 -8.77
C LEU A 140 18.06 -32.45 -9.57
N LYS A 141 17.23 -33.49 -9.64
CA LYS A 141 15.83 -33.39 -10.09
C LYS A 141 14.87 -33.74 -8.97
N PHE A 142 13.77 -33.01 -8.94
CA PHE A 142 12.70 -33.18 -7.96
C PHE A 142 11.45 -33.69 -8.65
N ARG A 143 10.69 -34.51 -7.93
CA ARG A 143 9.43 -35.05 -8.43
C ARG A 143 8.38 -33.95 -8.52
N LYS A 144 7.58 -33.97 -9.59
CA LYS A 144 6.59 -32.93 -9.89
C LYS A 144 5.16 -33.26 -9.48
N LEU A 145 4.87 -34.53 -9.16
CA LEU A 145 3.51 -35.01 -8.90
C LEU A 145 2.74 -34.16 -7.88
N TYR A 146 3.36 -33.85 -6.73
CA TYR A 146 2.75 -33.01 -5.67
C TYR A 146 3.40 -31.64 -5.51
N ASN A 147 4.40 -31.33 -6.34
CA ASN A 147 5.05 -30.03 -6.45
C ASN A 147 5.32 -29.71 -7.94
N PRO A 148 4.29 -29.28 -8.70
CA PRO A 148 4.38 -29.15 -10.15
C PRO A 148 5.33 -28.04 -10.61
N GLU A 149 5.63 -27.09 -9.73
CA GLU A 149 6.52 -25.94 -9.98
C GLU A 149 7.50 -25.81 -8.80
N PRO A 150 8.53 -26.68 -8.73
CA PRO A 150 9.48 -26.68 -7.64
C PRO A 150 10.38 -25.45 -7.70
N LEU A 151 10.42 -24.70 -6.60
CA LEU A 151 11.36 -23.61 -6.37
C LEU A 151 12.40 -24.05 -5.35
N LEU A 152 13.68 -23.97 -5.69
CA LEU A 152 14.75 -24.23 -4.73
C LEU A 152 15.24 -22.95 -4.09
N TYR A 153 15.37 -22.97 -2.77
CA TYR A 153 16.13 -21.99 -2.01
C TYR A 153 17.40 -22.63 -1.46
N ALA A 154 18.56 -22.05 -1.78
CA ALA A 154 19.86 -22.48 -1.29
C ALA A 154 20.21 -21.75 0.01
N ASP A 155 19.86 -22.38 1.15
CA ASP A 155 20.22 -21.85 2.48
C ASP A 155 21.74 -21.88 2.69
N TYR A 156 22.38 -22.97 2.25
CA TYR A 156 23.83 -23.10 2.24
C TYR A 156 24.29 -23.93 1.03
N ALA A 157 24.98 -23.28 0.10
CA ALA A 157 25.64 -23.92 -1.04
C ALA A 157 26.75 -23.00 -1.59
N VAL A 158 27.54 -23.50 -2.53
CA VAL A 158 28.59 -22.71 -3.20
C VAL A 158 28.35 -22.61 -4.71
N GLU A 159 28.86 -21.53 -5.28
CA GLU A 159 28.87 -21.26 -6.71
C GLU A 159 30.21 -20.67 -7.15
N LEU A 160 30.43 -20.63 -8.47
CA LEU A 160 31.63 -20.06 -9.06
C LEU A 160 31.36 -18.60 -9.45
N ILE A 161 32.10 -17.67 -8.85
CA ILE A 161 32.11 -16.24 -9.26
C ILE A 161 33.55 -15.90 -9.64
N SER A 162 33.77 -15.55 -10.92
CA SER A 162 35.11 -15.21 -11.44
C SER A 162 36.17 -16.26 -11.07
N ASP A 163 35.86 -17.53 -11.35
CA ASP A 163 36.69 -18.71 -11.06
C ASP A 163 36.96 -19.00 -9.56
N THR A 164 36.28 -18.30 -8.66
CA THR A 164 36.39 -18.53 -7.21
C THR A 164 35.10 -19.15 -6.67
N LEU A 165 35.22 -20.25 -5.92
CA LEU A 165 34.08 -20.84 -5.22
C LEU A 165 33.70 -19.96 -4.01
N MET A 166 32.48 -19.43 -4.02
CA MET A 166 31.94 -18.59 -2.96
C MET A 166 30.61 -19.14 -2.46
N ASN A 167 30.31 -18.92 -1.17
CA ASN A 167 29.00 -19.22 -0.62
C ASN A 167 27.94 -18.33 -1.30
N ILE A 168 26.82 -18.93 -1.73
CA ILE A 168 25.68 -18.30 -2.42
C ILE A 168 25.03 -17.14 -1.62
N SER A 169 25.51 -16.83 -0.41
CA SER A 169 25.19 -15.62 0.36
C SER A 169 25.18 -14.29 -0.41
N SER A 170 25.93 -14.16 -1.52
CA SER A 170 26.04 -12.95 -2.34
C SER A 170 25.39 -13.03 -3.72
N SER A 171 24.64 -14.09 -4.02
CA SER A 171 24.05 -14.37 -5.34
C SER A 171 22.59 -14.82 -5.27
N THR A 172 22.04 -15.29 -6.41
CA THR A 172 20.65 -15.75 -6.51
C THR A 172 20.45 -17.05 -5.73
N LYS A 173 19.98 -16.93 -4.49
CA LYS A 173 19.63 -18.08 -3.62
C LYS A 173 18.44 -18.89 -4.13
N PHE A 174 17.58 -18.28 -4.93
CA PHE A 174 16.40 -18.93 -5.51
C PHE A 174 16.71 -19.47 -6.91
N LYS A 175 16.37 -20.74 -7.16
CA LYS A 175 16.48 -21.36 -8.48
C LYS A 175 15.13 -21.94 -8.86
N SER A 176 14.58 -21.49 -9.98
CA SER A 176 13.39 -22.05 -10.63
C SER A 176 13.79 -22.90 -11.84
N GLU A 177 12.86 -23.71 -12.33
CA GLU A 177 13.06 -24.46 -13.57
C GLU A 177 13.29 -23.53 -14.77
N THR A 178 14.23 -23.92 -15.65
CA THR A 178 14.40 -23.29 -16.96
C THR A 178 13.54 -24.03 -17.97
N ASN A 179 12.55 -23.36 -18.56
CA ASN A 179 11.57 -23.95 -19.50
C ASN A 179 10.79 -25.15 -18.90
N PRO A 180 9.97 -24.94 -17.86
CA PRO A 180 9.26 -26.02 -17.20
C PRO A 180 8.32 -26.77 -18.16
N VAL A 181 8.50 -28.08 -18.27
CA VAL A 181 7.53 -28.97 -18.94
C VAL A 181 6.61 -29.54 -17.86
N LEU A 182 5.33 -29.13 -17.87
CA LEU A 182 4.38 -29.49 -16.81
C LEU A 182 4.01 -30.98 -16.79
N ALA A 183 4.05 -31.65 -17.95
CA ALA A 183 3.64 -33.06 -18.07
C ALA A 183 4.73 -34.07 -17.65
N GLU A 184 5.97 -33.63 -17.43
CA GLU A 184 7.06 -34.52 -17.03
C GLU A 184 6.96 -34.88 -15.53
N PRO A 185 7.26 -36.13 -15.15
CA PRO A 185 7.23 -36.56 -13.75
C PRO A 185 8.34 -35.93 -12.89
N TRP A 186 9.40 -35.43 -13.54
CA TRP A 186 10.58 -34.86 -12.89
C TRP A 186 10.85 -33.44 -13.39
N SER A 187 11.41 -32.61 -12.50
CA SER A 187 11.91 -31.28 -12.86
C SER A 187 13.08 -31.35 -13.85
N SER A 188 13.35 -30.23 -14.49
CA SER A 188 14.66 -29.91 -15.02
C SER A 188 15.74 -30.01 -13.93
N GLY A 189 16.98 -30.27 -14.34
CA GLY A 189 18.10 -30.46 -13.42
C GLY A 189 18.56 -29.14 -12.80
N PHE A 190 18.56 -29.07 -11.47
CA PHE A 190 19.15 -27.96 -10.72
C PHE A 190 20.63 -28.25 -10.45
N THR A 191 21.51 -27.35 -10.90
CA THR A 191 22.96 -27.54 -10.78
C THR A 191 23.54 -26.80 -9.58
N PHE A 192 24.40 -27.48 -8.82
CA PHE A 192 25.18 -26.94 -7.71
C PHE A 192 26.66 -27.28 -7.90
N LYS A 193 27.54 -26.38 -7.51
CA LYS A 193 28.99 -26.64 -7.55
C LYS A 193 29.45 -27.18 -6.21
N LEU A 194 30.46 -28.03 -6.23
CA LEU A 194 31.14 -28.56 -5.06
C LEU A 194 32.64 -28.36 -5.22
N PRO A 195 33.38 -28.01 -4.17
CA PRO A 195 34.84 -27.97 -4.25
C PRO A 195 35.42 -29.35 -4.56
N ASN A 196 36.53 -29.39 -5.29
CA ASN A 196 37.44 -30.53 -5.32
C ASN A 196 38.76 -30.15 -4.64
N ASN A 197 39.45 -31.12 -4.07
CA ASN A 197 40.80 -30.93 -3.59
C ASN A 197 41.83 -31.35 -4.66
N PRO A 198 42.47 -30.41 -5.38
CA PRO A 198 43.52 -30.71 -6.35
C PRO A 198 44.82 -31.32 -5.76
N ALA A 199 45.00 -31.32 -4.44
CA ALA A 199 46.24 -31.77 -3.78
C ALA A 199 46.37 -33.31 -3.63
N VAL A 200 45.35 -34.09 -4.02
CA VAL A 200 45.36 -35.56 -3.94
C VAL A 200 45.22 -36.15 -5.34
N SER A 201 46.01 -37.18 -5.68
CA SER A 201 45.89 -37.87 -6.96
C SER A 201 44.43 -38.35 -7.18
N GLY A 202 43.73 -37.74 -8.15
CA GLY A 202 42.31 -38.02 -8.41
C GLY A 202 41.33 -36.91 -8.01
N ASN A 203 41.79 -35.79 -7.44
CA ASN A 203 40.97 -34.59 -7.16
C ASN A 203 39.62 -34.93 -6.49
N THR A 204 39.67 -35.51 -5.29
CA THR A 204 38.46 -35.92 -4.57
C THR A 204 37.76 -34.72 -3.92
N ALA A 205 36.43 -34.69 -3.95
CA ALA A 205 35.66 -33.68 -3.23
C ALA A 205 35.86 -33.83 -1.71
N PRO A 206 36.17 -32.75 -0.96
CA PRO A 206 36.24 -32.78 0.48
C PRO A 206 34.83 -32.96 1.08
N ALA A 207 34.78 -33.28 2.38
CA ALA A 207 33.54 -33.33 3.13
C ALA A 207 32.86 -31.95 3.10
N PHE A 208 31.63 -31.88 2.61
CA PHE A 208 30.95 -30.60 2.39
C PHE A 208 29.44 -30.69 2.66
N PRO A 209 28.83 -29.70 3.32
CA PRO A 209 27.38 -29.64 3.48
C PRO A 209 26.71 -28.79 2.39
N ILE A 210 25.57 -29.24 1.90
CA ILE A 210 24.60 -28.46 1.12
C ILE A 210 23.26 -28.49 1.87
N LYS A 211 22.65 -27.31 2.05
CA LYS A 211 21.32 -27.15 2.66
C LYS A 211 20.39 -26.41 1.70
N LEU A 212 19.30 -27.08 1.33
CA LEU A 212 18.30 -26.59 0.38
C LEU A 212 16.90 -26.60 1.01
N MET A 213 16.00 -25.77 0.47
CA MET A 213 14.56 -25.90 0.64
C MET A 213 13.92 -26.13 -0.72
N ASN A 214 13.17 -27.23 -0.88
CA ASN A 214 12.29 -27.48 -2.01
C ASN A 214 10.91 -26.92 -1.69
N ILE A 215 10.57 -25.81 -2.33
CA ILE A 215 9.38 -25.03 -2.06
C ILE A 215 8.32 -25.36 -3.09
N ARG A 216 7.10 -25.62 -2.61
CA ARG A 216 5.91 -25.72 -3.44
C ARG A 216 5.28 -24.34 -3.65
N GLN A 217 5.36 -23.84 -4.88
CA GLN A 217 4.76 -22.54 -5.25
C GLN A 217 3.25 -22.66 -5.53
N LYS A 218 2.84 -23.82 -6.06
CA LYS A 218 1.46 -24.08 -6.50
C LYS A 218 0.98 -25.44 -5.97
N ASN A 219 -0.26 -25.50 -5.48
CA ASN A 219 -0.90 -26.78 -5.17
C ASN A 219 -1.13 -27.59 -6.46
N PRO A 220 -0.92 -28.91 -6.45
CA PRO A 220 -1.17 -29.75 -7.62
C PRO A 220 -2.68 -29.87 -7.90
N ASP A 221 -3.04 -30.19 -9.15
CA ASP A 221 -4.44 -30.45 -9.55
C ASP A 221 -4.96 -31.83 -9.10
N ILE A 222 -4.24 -32.48 -8.18
CA ILE A 222 -4.58 -33.77 -7.58
C ILE A 222 -4.68 -33.63 -6.06
N ALA A 223 -5.43 -34.52 -5.42
CA ALA A 223 -5.56 -34.52 -3.97
C ALA A 223 -4.21 -34.80 -3.29
N LEU A 224 -3.81 -33.93 -2.37
CA LEU A 224 -2.63 -34.15 -1.54
C LEU A 224 -2.87 -35.33 -0.58
N PRO A 225 -1.82 -36.13 -0.28
CA PRO A 225 -1.92 -37.16 0.75
C PRO A 225 -2.38 -36.57 2.09
N SER A 226 -3.18 -37.32 2.86
CA SER A 226 -3.68 -36.89 4.18
C SER A 226 -2.59 -36.63 5.24
N THR A 227 -1.35 -36.97 4.92
CA THR A 227 -0.14 -36.70 5.71
C THR A 227 0.45 -35.32 5.43
N VAL A 228 0.09 -34.66 4.33
CA VAL A 228 0.54 -33.31 3.96
C VAL A 228 -0.36 -32.27 4.62
N VAL A 229 0.26 -31.19 5.11
CA VAL A 229 -0.50 -30.05 5.63
C VAL A 229 -1.00 -29.24 4.45
N GLN A 230 -2.31 -29.01 4.39
CA GLN A 230 -2.91 -28.18 3.35
C GLN A 230 -2.54 -26.70 3.55
N LYS A 231 -2.42 -26.00 2.43
CA LYS A 231 -2.17 -24.56 2.36
C LYS A 231 -3.28 -23.97 1.50
N GLU A 232 -4.30 -23.40 2.15
CA GLU A 232 -5.41 -22.71 1.48
C GLU A 232 -5.07 -21.23 1.30
N HIS A 233 -4.41 -20.65 2.30
CA HIS A 233 -3.95 -19.26 2.30
C HIS A 233 -2.42 -19.18 2.36
N PHE A 234 -1.83 -18.11 1.84
CA PHE A 234 -0.37 -17.97 1.77
C PHE A 234 0.32 -17.86 3.14
N LEU A 235 -0.43 -17.45 4.18
CA LEU A 235 0.01 -17.40 5.59
C LEU A 235 -0.19 -18.69 6.38
N ASP A 236 -0.86 -19.71 5.81
CA ASP A 236 -1.05 -20.96 6.54
C ASP A 236 0.30 -21.61 6.85
N ASN A 237 0.46 -22.03 8.10
CA ASN A 237 1.68 -22.66 8.62
C ASN A 237 2.90 -21.72 8.69
N ALA A 238 2.69 -20.41 8.48
CA ALA A 238 3.73 -19.39 8.57
C ALA A 238 4.10 -19.03 10.02
N PHE A 239 3.29 -19.41 11.02
CA PHE A 239 3.52 -19.08 12.43
C PHE A 239 3.44 -20.32 13.33
N GLY A 240 4.10 -20.24 14.49
CA GLY A 240 4.10 -21.29 15.52
C GLY A 240 5.51 -21.68 15.98
N PRO A 241 5.64 -22.71 16.85
CA PRO A 241 4.56 -23.58 17.33
C PRO A 241 3.56 -22.87 18.24
N ALA A 242 2.27 -23.19 18.12
CA ALA A 242 1.19 -22.61 18.92
C ALA A 242 1.26 -22.97 20.41
N ASN A 243 2.00 -24.03 20.75
CA ASN A 243 2.22 -24.50 22.13
C ASN A 243 3.62 -24.16 22.65
N TYR A 244 4.38 -23.34 21.93
CA TYR A 244 5.71 -22.96 22.36
C TYR A 244 5.62 -21.92 23.48
N VAL A 245 6.34 -22.15 24.56
CA VAL A 245 6.52 -21.15 25.62
C VAL A 245 8.01 -20.88 25.70
N PRO A 246 8.47 -19.65 25.44
CA PRO A 246 9.88 -19.30 25.61
C PRO A 246 10.33 -19.63 27.04
N ASP A 247 11.54 -20.16 27.24
CA ASP A 247 12.11 -20.37 28.57
C ASP A 247 12.30 -19.02 29.28
N VAL A 248 11.37 -18.70 30.19
CA VAL A 248 11.29 -17.39 30.85
C VAL A 248 12.35 -17.28 31.94
N ALA A 249 13.32 -16.40 31.76
CA ALA A 249 14.19 -15.96 32.87
C ALA A 249 13.41 -15.01 33.81
N ALA A 250 13.59 -15.16 35.13
CA ALA A 250 12.95 -14.30 36.11
C ALA A 250 13.35 -12.82 35.95
N GLY A 251 12.37 -11.90 36.06
CA GLY A 251 12.62 -10.45 36.22
C GLY A 251 12.47 -9.54 34.97
N SER A 252 11.89 -10.01 33.86
CA SER A 252 11.55 -9.13 32.72
C SER A 252 10.07 -9.22 32.35
N SER A 253 9.49 -8.10 31.91
CA SER A 253 8.08 -7.98 31.52
C SER A 253 7.79 -8.43 30.08
N THR A 254 8.78 -8.31 29.19
CA THR A 254 8.66 -8.64 27.76
C THR A 254 9.89 -9.44 27.29
N GLN A 255 9.66 -10.48 26.49
CA GLN A 255 10.72 -11.35 25.94
C GLN A 255 10.35 -11.83 24.54
N TRP A 256 11.35 -12.14 23.70
CA TRP A 256 11.14 -12.74 22.38
C TRP A 256 12.27 -13.69 21.99
N VAL A 257 11.95 -14.60 21.08
CA VAL A 257 12.89 -15.52 20.42
C VAL A 257 12.67 -15.46 18.92
N SER A 258 13.74 -15.39 18.14
CA SER A 258 13.72 -15.56 16.68
C SER A 258 14.39 -16.88 16.28
N GLY A 259 14.38 -17.21 15.00
CA GLY A 259 15.04 -18.42 14.50
C GLY A 259 14.34 -19.72 14.87
N LEU A 260 13.03 -19.69 15.19
CA LEU A 260 12.24 -20.91 15.44
C LEU A 260 12.05 -21.75 14.17
N GLY A 261 12.28 -21.14 13.00
CA GLY A 261 12.31 -21.83 11.71
C GLY A 261 12.35 -20.85 10.55
N LYS A 262 12.40 -21.41 9.32
CA LYS A 262 12.26 -20.65 8.08
C LYS A 262 10.97 -21.06 7.36
N ARG A 263 10.27 -20.11 6.75
CA ARG A 263 9.04 -20.36 5.99
C ARG A 263 9.11 -19.61 4.69
N PHE A 264 8.69 -20.27 3.61
CA PHE A 264 8.45 -19.54 2.37
C PHE A 264 7.02 -19.02 2.36
N ILE A 265 6.89 -17.71 2.24
CA ILE A 265 5.59 -17.01 2.16
C ILE A 265 5.49 -16.40 0.77
N ASP A 266 4.40 -16.72 0.07
CA ASP A 266 4.12 -16.21 -1.28
C ASP A 266 2.94 -15.24 -1.23
N GLY A 267 3.19 -14.02 -0.75
CA GLY A 267 2.19 -12.96 -0.66
C GLY A 267 2.26 -11.99 -1.85
N ARG A 268 2.74 -12.41 -3.03
CA ARG A 268 2.91 -11.49 -4.17
C ARG A 268 1.61 -10.82 -4.62
N ASN A 269 0.49 -11.54 -4.56
CA ASN A 269 -0.80 -11.03 -5.03
C ASN A 269 -1.46 -10.10 -3.99
N GLU A 270 -1.27 -10.39 -2.69
CA GLU A 270 -1.96 -9.71 -1.59
C GLU A 270 -1.09 -8.67 -0.88
N MET A 271 0.20 -8.92 -0.73
CA MET A 271 1.17 -8.10 0.02
C MET A 271 2.25 -7.45 -0.86
N GLY A 272 2.35 -7.83 -2.14
CA GLY A 272 3.40 -7.35 -3.04
C GLY A 272 4.78 -7.98 -2.82
N VAL A 273 4.93 -8.96 -1.94
CA VAL A 273 6.22 -9.59 -1.62
C VAL A 273 6.11 -11.10 -1.45
N ALA A 274 7.16 -11.81 -1.87
CA ALA A 274 7.38 -13.22 -1.53
C ALA A 274 8.83 -13.43 -1.09
N GLY A 275 9.09 -14.46 -0.32
CA GLY A 275 10.45 -14.77 0.13
C GLY A 275 10.52 -15.80 1.23
N VAL A 276 11.74 -16.00 1.73
CA VAL A 276 12.00 -16.78 2.94
C VAL A 276 11.95 -15.85 4.14
N PHE A 277 11.12 -16.23 5.11
CA PHE A 277 10.91 -15.54 6.37
C PHE A 277 11.46 -16.39 7.51
N GLU A 278 12.16 -15.75 8.44
CA GLU A 278 12.48 -16.32 9.75
C GLU A 278 11.31 -16.07 10.70
N ILE A 279 10.87 -17.13 11.38
CA ILE A 279 9.73 -17.06 12.30
C ILE A 279 10.19 -16.99 13.76
N GLY A 280 9.39 -16.35 14.60
CA GLY A 280 9.66 -16.19 16.02
C GLY A 280 8.39 -15.92 16.83
N MET A 281 8.59 -15.77 18.14
CA MET A 281 7.52 -15.53 19.10
C MET A 281 8.00 -14.57 20.18
N GLY A 282 7.15 -13.63 20.56
CA GLY A 282 7.32 -12.77 21.72
C GLY A 282 6.14 -12.88 22.68
N ILE A 283 6.41 -12.62 23.96
CA ILE A 283 5.46 -12.72 25.05
C ILE A 283 5.68 -11.58 26.04
N SER A 284 4.58 -10.99 26.52
CA SER A 284 4.56 -10.07 27.65
C SER A 284 3.53 -10.52 28.70
N SER A 285 3.34 -9.71 29.74
CA SER A 285 2.25 -9.92 30.70
C SER A 285 0.85 -9.74 30.11
N THR A 286 0.73 -9.08 28.96
CA THR A 286 -0.55 -8.66 28.40
C THR A 286 -0.86 -9.25 27.02
N GLU A 287 0.16 -9.64 26.25
CA GLU A 287 -0.02 -10.12 24.87
C GLU A 287 1.05 -11.14 24.45
N VAL A 288 0.75 -11.83 23.34
CA VAL A 288 1.65 -12.74 22.64
C VAL A 288 1.67 -12.33 21.17
N SER A 289 2.86 -12.23 20.57
CA SER A 289 3.02 -12.03 19.13
C SER A 289 3.79 -13.19 18.51
N PHE A 290 3.23 -13.81 17.48
CA PHE A 290 4.01 -14.61 16.53
C PHE A 290 4.41 -13.73 15.37
N PHE A 291 5.69 -13.77 14.98
CA PHE A 291 6.17 -12.94 13.90
C PHE A 291 6.90 -13.73 12.82
N ALA A 292 6.85 -13.22 11.60
CA ALA A 292 7.59 -13.72 10.44
C ALA A 292 8.32 -12.54 9.79
N SER A 293 9.65 -12.62 9.75
CA SER A 293 10.55 -11.57 9.27
C SER A 293 11.30 -12.03 8.02
N ILE A 294 11.23 -11.28 6.93
CA ILE A 294 11.88 -11.64 5.68
C ILE A 294 13.40 -11.56 5.84
N ILE A 295 14.07 -12.62 5.41
CA ILE A 295 15.53 -12.73 5.40
C ILE A 295 16.10 -12.75 3.99
N ASP A 296 15.33 -13.26 3.01
CA ASP A 296 15.69 -13.30 1.60
C ASP A 296 14.43 -13.15 0.74
N GLU A 297 14.38 -12.10 -0.08
CA GLU A 297 13.25 -11.81 -0.97
C GLU A 297 13.33 -12.62 -2.27
N TYR A 298 12.19 -13.14 -2.73
CA TYR A 298 12.02 -13.82 -4.00
C TYR A 298 11.34 -12.90 -5.02
N ARG A 299 12.09 -12.51 -6.06
CA ARG A 299 11.58 -11.73 -7.21
C ARG A 299 11.81 -12.50 -8.52
N PRO A 300 10.76 -13.10 -9.10
CA PRO A 300 10.90 -13.74 -10.41
C PRO A 300 11.33 -12.72 -11.48
N GLY A 301 12.29 -13.09 -12.33
CA GLY A 301 12.66 -12.29 -13.52
C GLY A 301 13.56 -11.07 -13.28
N ILE A 302 13.92 -10.75 -12.03
CA ILE A 302 14.88 -9.67 -11.73
C ILE A 302 16.26 -10.30 -11.49
N THR A 303 17.11 -10.27 -12.51
CA THR A 303 18.39 -10.99 -12.52
C THR A 303 19.46 -10.32 -11.66
N PHE A 304 19.34 -9.04 -11.31
CA PHE A 304 20.33 -8.32 -10.52
C PHE A 304 19.70 -7.24 -9.65
N GLY A 305 19.70 -7.48 -8.35
CA GLY A 305 19.42 -6.49 -7.31
C GLY A 305 19.66 -7.15 -5.96
N ARG A 306 20.53 -6.56 -5.12
CA ARG A 306 20.57 -6.93 -3.69
C ARG A 306 19.15 -6.79 -3.14
N SER A 307 18.73 -7.71 -2.26
CA SER A 307 17.48 -7.59 -1.48
C SER A 307 17.31 -6.13 -1.04
N GLN A 308 16.34 -5.42 -1.60
CA GLN A 308 16.08 -4.02 -1.24
C GLN A 308 15.35 -3.93 0.09
N VAL A 309 14.79 -5.03 0.57
CA VAL A 309 14.27 -5.11 1.93
C VAL A 309 15.46 -5.13 2.89
N LYS A 310 15.63 -4.04 3.66
CA LYS A 310 16.53 -4.01 4.82
C LYS A 310 16.20 -5.23 5.69
N LYS A 311 17.21 -6.05 6.02
CA LYS A 311 17.04 -7.21 6.90
C LYS A 311 16.25 -6.79 8.12
N SER A 312 15.12 -7.47 8.30
CA SER A 312 14.05 -7.07 9.19
C SER A 312 14.05 -7.87 10.50
N THR A 313 15.13 -8.59 10.76
CA THR A 313 15.22 -9.55 11.86
C THR A 313 15.32 -8.81 13.18
N PRO A 314 14.46 -9.11 14.17
CA PRO A 314 14.79 -8.81 15.56
C PRO A 314 16.20 -9.31 15.87
N GLU A 315 16.91 -8.65 16.78
CA GLU A 315 18.07 -9.29 17.41
C GLU A 315 17.67 -10.70 17.87
N THR A 316 18.56 -11.69 17.68
CA THR A 316 18.33 -13.15 17.72
C THR A 316 17.77 -13.68 19.05
N GLY A 317 16.56 -13.23 19.41
CA GLY A 317 16.02 -13.22 20.77
C GLY A 317 16.46 -12.01 21.60
N GLY A 318 15.63 -11.60 22.55
CA GLY A 318 15.91 -10.48 23.44
C GLY A 318 14.91 -10.32 24.58
N LYS A 319 15.18 -9.34 25.46
CA LYS A 319 14.42 -9.07 26.69
C LYS A 319 14.26 -7.57 26.88
N SER A 320 13.13 -7.15 27.42
CA SER A 320 12.85 -5.75 27.74
C SER A 320 12.07 -5.59 29.04
N GLN A 321 12.21 -4.41 29.65
CA GLN A 321 11.38 -3.94 30.77
C GLN A 321 10.14 -3.17 30.29
N SER A 322 9.95 -3.06 28.96
CA SER A 322 8.72 -2.51 28.39
C SER A 322 7.50 -3.32 28.84
N PRO A 323 6.39 -2.67 29.21
CA PRO A 323 5.21 -3.36 29.77
C PRO A 323 4.48 -4.21 28.72
N SER A 324 4.65 -3.91 27.43
CA SER A 324 4.06 -4.63 26.31
C SER A 324 5.09 -4.92 25.23
N LEU A 325 4.81 -5.95 24.43
CA LEU A 325 5.65 -6.32 23.29
C LEU A 325 5.50 -5.27 22.20
N ILE A 326 4.28 -4.81 21.91
CA ILE A 326 4.01 -3.76 20.93
C ILE A 326 4.79 -2.47 21.23
N ALA A 327 4.91 -2.05 22.50
CA ALA A 327 5.73 -0.89 22.87
C ALA A 327 7.21 -1.11 22.53
N GLU A 328 7.72 -2.32 22.73
CA GLU A 328 9.08 -2.68 22.35
C GLU A 328 9.25 -2.73 20.82
N LEU A 329 8.27 -3.30 20.11
CA LEU A 329 8.25 -3.32 18.65
C LEU A 329 8.30 -1.89 18.08
N ASN A 330 7.49 -0.98 18.62
CA ASN A 330 7.45 0.43 18.21
C ASN A 330 8.81 1.12 18.45
N LYS A 331 9.41 0.88 19.62
CA LYS A 331 10.71 1.46 19.99
C LYS A 331 11.87 0.97 19.13
N THR A 332 11.89 -0.31 18.76
CA THR A 332 13.10 -0.96 18.23
C THR A 332 12.93 -1.56 16.83
N TRP A 333 11.79 -2.15 16.49
CA TRP A 333 11.62 -2.90 15.24
C TRP A 333 10.98 -2.05 14.13
N PHE A 334 10.16 -1.06 14.52
CA PHE A 334 9.46 -0.14 13.62
C PHE A 334 10.15 1.21 13.45
N LYS A 335 11.03 1.62 14.37
CA LYS A 335 11.69 2.94 14.38
C LYS A 335 12.42 3.31 13.08
N ASP A 336 13.05 2.35 12.41
CA ASP A 336 13.80 2.58 11.17
C ASP A 336 12.96 2.43 9.89
N ARG A 337 11.64 2.39 10.05
CA ARG A 337 10.70 2.11 8.97
C ARG A 337 9.60 3.17 9.04
N ASN A 338 9.15 3.65 7.88
CA ASN A 338 8.11 4.67 7.78
C ASN A 338 6.74 4.14 8.22
N PHE A 339 6.62 3.56 9.41
CA PHE A 339 5.38 3.01 9.95
C PHE A 339 5.07 3.64 11.30
N GLU A 340 3.79 3.84 11.55
CA GLU A 340 3.19 4.21 12.80
C GLU A 340 2.24 3.09 13.21
N LEU A 341 2.31 2.67 14.47
CA LEU A 341 1.24 1.88 15.04
C LEU A 341 0.17 2.84 15.53
N GLN A 342 -1.04 2.73 14.98
CA GLN A 342 -2.19 3.52 15.40
C GLN A 342 -3.30 2.61 15.95
N LYS A 343 -4.18 3.21 16.75
CA LYS A 343 -5.37 2.56 17.30
C LYS A 343 -6.58 2.89 16.41
N GLN A 344 -7.32 1.87 15.97
CA GLN A 344 -8.60 2.04 15.25
C GLN A 344 -9.74 1.44 16.08
N GLU A 345 -10.88 2.12 16.13
CA GLU A 345 -12.11 1.60 16.73
C GLU A 345 -13.04 0.94 15.69
N LEU A 346 -13.61 -0.22 16.00
CA LEU A 346 -14.63 -0.95 15.23
C LEU A 346 -15.86 -1.18 16.11
N SER A 347 -16.97 -0.50 15.87
CA SER A 347 -18.26 -0.87 16.49
C SER A 347 -18.19 -1.09 18.03
N GLY A 348 -17.32 -0.37 18.74
CA GLY A 348 -17.07 -0.53 20.19
C GLY A 348 -15.91 -1.44 20.60
N SER A 349 -15.19 -2.05 19.66
CA SER A 349 -13.92 -2.76 19.87
C SER A 349 -12.73 -1.94 19.36
N THR A 350 -11.52 -2.21 19.84
CA THR A 350 -10.29 -1.56 19.35
C THR A 350 -9.36 -2.59 18.73
N PHE A 351 -8.63 -2.21 17.69
CA PHE A 351 -7.54 -2.99 17.11
C PHE A 351 -6.37 -2.11 16.65
N TYR A 352 -5.21 -2.73 16.47
CA TYR A 352 -3.99 -2.03 16.03
C TYR A 352 -3.87 -2.04 14.53
N ILE A 353 -3.47 -0.90 13.98
CA ILE A 353 -3.14 -0.77 12.56
C ILE A 353 -1.68 -0.39 12.44
N MET A 354 -1.01 -0.94 11.44
CA MET A 354 0.31 -0.50 11.04
C MET A 354 0.11 0.42 9.85
N ASP A 355 0.06 1.72 10.10
CA ASP A 355 -0.08 2.73 9.05
C ASP A 355 1.31 3.15 8.54
N GLN A 356 1.44 3.43 7.24
CA GLN A 356 2.68 3.98 6.71
C GLN A 356 2.69 5.50 6.91
N LYS A 357 3.76 6.05 7.51
CA LYS A 357 3.97 7.49 7.74
C LYS A 357 4.08 8.33 6.46
N THR A 358 4.06 7.71 5.28
CA THR A 358 4.29 8.37 3.99
C THR A 358 3.31 7.80 2.97
N LEU A 359 2.64 8.69 2.21
CA LEU A 359 1.73 8.44 1.07
C LEU A 359 2.32 7.64 -0.10
N ASP A 360 3.46 6.96 0.08
CA ASP A 360 3.99 6.05 -0.93
C ASP A 360 3.15 4.77 -0.93
N PRO A 361 2.91 4.14 -2.09
CA PRO A 361 1.86 3.15 -2.26
C PRO A 361 1.97 1.96 -1.29
N PRO A 362 0.83 1.35 -0.91
CA PRO A 362 0.68 0.32 0.14
C PRO A 362 1.37 -1.03 -0.14
N THR A 363 2.30 -1.10 -1.08
CA THR A 363 2.91 -2.35 -1.56
C THR A 363 4.17 -2.78 -0.82
N ASN A 364 4.75 -1.92 0.02
CA ASN A 364 5.95 -2.27 0.78
C ASN A 364 5.60 -2.57 2.22
N ILE A 365 4.94 -3.70 2.50
CA ILE A 365 5.07 -4.26 3.85
C ILE A 365 6.56 -4.38 4.17
N SER A 366 6.96 -4.10 5.40
CA SER A 366 8.37 -4.05 5.80
C SER A 366 9.09 -5.41 5.76
N GLY A 367 8.46 -6.42 5.16
CA GLY A 367 8.87 -7.81 5.29
C GLY A 367 8.71 -8.34 6.72
N LEU A 368 7.90 -7.70 7.56
CA LEU A 368 7.55 -8.21 8.89
C LEU A 368 6.03 -8.42 8.94
N ILE A 369 5.63 -9.57 9.45
CA ILE A 369 4.23 -9.94 9.69
C ILE A 369 4.11 -10.34 11.14
N ASN A 370 3.12 -9.82 11.85
CA ASN A 370 2.83 -10.18 13.23
C ASN A 370 1.39 -10.70 13.38
N VAL A 371 1.23 -11.75 14.18
CA VAL A 371 -0.04 -12.26 14.68
C VAL A 371 -0.06 -12.01 16.18
N VAL A 372 -0.88 -11.06 16.63
CA VAL A 372 -0.93 -10.60 18.02
C VAL A 372 -2.26 -10.98 18.67
N MET A 373 -2.18 -11.58 19.85
CA MET A 373 -3.35 -11.92 20.66
C MET A 373 -3.11 -11.55 22.12
N SER A 374 -4.18 -11.32 22.88
CA SER A 374 -4.04 -11.06 24.31
C SER A 374 -3.47 -12.27 25.01
N LYS A 375 -2.78 -12.05 26.14
CA LYS A 375 -2.22 -13.13 26.94
C LYS A 375 -3.31 -14.08 27.43
N SER A 376 -4.49 -13.54 27.77
CA SER A 376 -5.66 -14.33 28.15
C SER A 376 -6.19 -15.22 27.04
N GLU A 377 -6.25 -14.73 25.80
CA GLU A 377 -6.66 -15.55 24.65
C GLU A 377 -5.63 -16.64 24.38
N TYR A 378 -4.34 -16.31 24.43
CA TYR A 378 -3.28 -17.29 24.26
C TYR A 378 -3.34 -18.38 25.34
N ASP A 379 -3.55 -18.02 26.60
CA ASP A 379 -3.68 -18.99 27.70
C ASP A 379 -4.95 -19.83 27.61
N ALA A 380 -5.99 -19.35 26.92
CA ALA A 380 -7.21 -20.08 26.65
C ALA A 380 -7.09 -21.05 25.45
N ILE A 381 -6.06 -20.90 24.60
CA ILE A 381 -5.80 -21.82 23.49
C ILE A 381 -5.55 -23.21 24.03
N THR A 382 -6.50 -24.11 23.78
CA THR A 382 -6.35 -25.53 24.09
C THR A 382 -6.00 -26.28 22.81
N ILE A 383 -4.78 -26.79 22.72
CA ILE A 383 -4.41 -27.70 21.63
C ILE A 383 -5.29 -28.95 21.75
N PRO A 384 -6.08 -29.30 20.72
CA PRO A 384 -6.96 -30.46 20.76
C PRO A 384 -6.21 -31.74 21.15
N SER A 385 -6.78 -32.54 22.04
CA SER A 385 -6.13 -33.75 22.57
C SER A 385 -5.87 -34.84 21.53
N ASN A 386 -6.55 -34.78 20.38
CA ASN A 386 -6.30 -35.66 19.24
C ASN A 386 -5.06 -35.24 18.43
N LEU A 387 -4.52 -34.03 18.62
CA LEU A 387 -3.24 -33.61 18.06
C LEU A 387 -2.10 -34.13 18.94
N ASP A 388 -1.20 -34.89 18.33
CA ASP A 388 0.01 -35.38 18.95
C ASP A 388 1.16 -34.42 18.60
N THR A 389 1.47 -33.53 19.56
CA THR A 389 2.52 -32.51 19.43
C THR A 389 3.92 -33.10 19.36
N THR A 390 4.11 -34.39 19.63
CA THR A 390 5.39 -35.10 19.44
C THR A 390 5.64 -35.49 17.99
N ILE A 391 4.59 -35.44 17.16
CA ILE A 391 4.65 -35.82 15.75
C ILE A 391 5.00 -34.61 14.93
N HIS A 392 4.22 -33.55 15.08
CA HIS A 392 4.25 -32.36 14.25
C HIS A 392 3.97 -31.17 15.15
N ALA A 393 4.81 -30.13 15.03
CA ALA A 393 4.59 -28.90 15.78
C ALA A 393 3.22 -28.33 15.38
N PRO A 394 2.35 -27.97 16.33
CA PRO A 394 1.08 -27.33 16.02
C PRO A 394 1.35 -25.95 15.41
N LEU A 395 1.08 -25.77 14.13
CA LEU A 395 1.32 -24.51 13.41
C LEU A 395 0.01 -23.74 13.28
N LEU A 396 0.08 -22.41 13.28
CA LEU A 396 -1.09 -21.58 13.09
C LEU A 396 -1.49 -21.52 11.62
N SER A 397 -2.78 -21.40 11.37
CA SER A 397 -3.41 -21.27 10.05
C SER A 397 -4.69 -20.46 10.16
N PHE A 398 -5.28 -20.08 9.04
CA PHE A 398 -6.37 -19.14 9.00
C PHE A 398 -7.61 -19.77 8.34
N GLN A 399 -8.80 -19.40 8.81
CA GLN A 399 -9.99 -19.51 7.99
C GLN A 399 -9.94 -18.45 6.87
N SER A 400 -10.68 -18.67 5.79
CA SER A 400 -10.82 -17.69 4.71
C SER A 400 -11.05 -16.28 5.28
N PHE A 401 -10.24 -15.33 4.84
CA PHE A 401 -10.39 -13.94 5.24
C PHE A 401 -11.67 -13.38 4.64
N SER A 402 -12.61 -12.92 5.47
CA SER A 402 -13.76 -12.12 5.03
C SER A 402 -13.36 -10.65 4.94
N MET A 403 -13.90 -9.94 3.94
CA MET A 403 -13.86 -8.48 3.89
C MET A 403 -15.02 -7.96 4.70
N GLU A 404 -14.73 -7.09 5.66
CA GLU A 404 -15.70 -6.39 6.49
C GLU A 404 -15.45 -4.88 6.37
N SER A 405 -16.37 -4.05 6.84
CA SER A 405 -16.20 -2.60 6.93
C SER A 405 -16.43 -2.14 8.36
N ASP A 406 -15.65 -1.18 8.81
CA ASP A 406 -15.86 -0.56 10.12
C ASP A 406 -17.07 0.41 10.12
N ASN A 407 -17.34 1.02 11.27
CA ASN A 407 -18.40 2.04 11.41
C ASN A 407 -18.12 3.31 10.59
N ASN A 408 -16.90 3.48 10.10
CA ASN A 408 -16.45 4.54 9.19
C ASN A 408 -16.32 4.04 7.74
N GLN A 409 -16.87 2.87 7.43
CA GLN A 409 -16.80 2.20 6.12
C GLN A 409 -15.38 1.82 5.65
N VAL A 410 -14.37 1.93 6.51
CA VAL A 410 -13.01 1.53 6.16
C VAL A 410 -12.95 0.01 6.05
N PRO A 411 -12.58 -0.56 4.89
CA PRO A 411 -12.57 -1.98 4.68
C PRO A 411 -11.42 -2.65 5.45
N TYR A 412 -11.70 -3.68 6.23
CA TYR A 412 -10.71 -4.52 6.91
C TYR A 412 -10.95 -5.99 6.60
N ARG A 413 -9.97 -6.84 6.92
CA ARG A 413 -10.07 -8.29 6.79
C ARG A 413 -10.21 -8.95 8.15
N LYS A 414 -11.11 -9.91 8.25
CA LYS A 414 -11.32 -10.74 9.43
C LYS A 414 -11.06 -12.21 9.12
N ALA A 415 -10.34 -12.91 9.99
CA ALA A 415 -10.13 -14.35 9.85
C ALA A 415 -10.09 -15.06 11.21
N ALA A 416 -10.76 -16.20 11.31
CA ALA A 416 -10.67 -17.07 12.47
C ALA A 416 -9.33 -17.84 12.48
N LEU A 417 -8.65 -17.84 13.62
CA LEU A 417 -7.40 -18.55 13.83
C LEU A 417 -7.66 -20.05 14.03
N LYS A 418 -6.85 -20.86 13.37
CA LYS A 418 -6.86 -22.32 13.44
C LYS A 418 -5.47 -22.84 13.80
N VAL A 419 -5.42 -24.08 14.27
CA VAL A 419 -4.19 -24.85 14.47
C VAL A 419 -4.17 -26.07 13.57
N ASN A 420 -3.07 -26.25 12.86
CA ASN A 420 -2.75 -27.42 12.05
C ASN A 420 -1.80 -28.32 12.83
N GLY A 421 -2.11 -29.61 12.90
CA GLY A 421 -1.24 -30.60 13.53
C GLY A 421 -1.43 -31.99 12.92
N ALA A 422 -0.87 -33.01 13.60
CA ALA A 422 -1.06 -34.41 13.23
C ALA A 422 -1.61 -35.22 14.40
N THR A 423 -2.46 -36.19 14.10
CA THR A 423 -2.86 -37.22 15.08
C THR A 423 -1.74 -38.23 15.31
N SER A 424 -1.85 -39.07 16.35
CA SER A 424 -0.91 -40.16 16.65
C SER A 424 -0.63 -41.10 15.46
N SER A 425 -1.61 -41.25 14.55
CA SER A 425 -1.52 -42.02 13.32
C SER A 425 -0.77 -41.33 12.17
N GLY A 426 -0.46 -40.04 12.30
CA GLY A 426 0.18 -39.21 11.28
C GLY A 426 -0.79 -38.47 10.36
N THR A 427 -2.10 -38.74 10.43
CA THR A 427 -3.12 -37.98 9.69
C THR A 427 -3.13 -36.53 10.15
N LYS A 428 -3.05 -35.58 9.20
CA LYS A 428 -3.13 -34.15 9.48
C LYS A 428 -4.57 -33.72 9.71
N THR A 429 -4.75 -32.84 10.68
CA THR A 429 -6.06 -32.28 11.01
C THR A 429 -5.90 -30.83 11.42
N THR A 430 -6.96 -30.07 11.20
CA THR A 430 -7.08 -28.67 11.56
C THR A 430 -8.17 -28.51 12.62
N SER A 431 -7.99 -27.57 13.54
CA SER A 431 -9.01 -27.21 14.53
C SER A 431 -9.07 -25.70 14.71
N GLY A 432 -10.26 -25.15 14.94
CA GLY A 432 -10.40 -23.75 15.34
C GLY A 432 -9.83 -23.51 16.73
N LEU A 433 -9.30 -22.30 16.94
CA LEU A 433 -8.79 -21.84 18.24
C LEU A 433 -9.73 -20.87 18.96
N GLY A 434 -10.83 -20.45 18.32
CA GLY A 434 -11.81 -19.54 18.91
C GLY A 434 -11.31 -18.10 19.06
N VAL A 435 -10.28 -17.71 18.30
CA VAL A 435 -9.74 -16.35 18.25
C VAL A 435 -9.95 -15.82 16.84
N ASP A 436 -10.59 -14.66 16.73
CA ASP A 436 -10.69 -13.93 15.46
C ASP A 436 -9.56 -12.89 15.38
N LEU A 437 -8.98 -12.74 14.20
CA LEU A 437 -7.93 -11.78 13.91
C LEU A 437 -8.40 -10.77 12.87
N LEU A 438 -7.99 -9.52 13.08
CA LEU A 438 -8.33 -8.36 12.26
C LEU A 438 -7.06 -7.81 11.60
N THR A 439 -7.15 -7.34 10.36
CA THR A 439 -6.02 -6.75 9.64
C THR A 439 -6.45 -5.81 8.51
N PHE A 440 -5.76 -4.68 8.33
CA PHE A 440 -5.90 -3.81 7.14
C PHE A 440 -4.86 -4.14 6.07
N ASN A 441 -3.61 -4.24 6.50
CA ASN A 441 -2.50 -4.73 5.71
C ASN A 441 -1.89 -5.91 6.49
N TYR A 442 -1.60 -7.00 5.79
CA TYR A 442 -1.12 -8.24 6.39
C TYR A 442 0.19 -8.12 7.20
N GLY A 443 0.73 -6.92 7.45
CA GLY A 443 1.84 -6.68 8.39
C GLY A 443 1.43 -6.86 9.86
N MET A 444 0.18 -6.57 10.21
CA MET A 444 -0.37 -6.77 11.56
C MET A 444 -1.72 -7.49 11.48
N LEU A 445 -1.81 -8.64 12.12
CA LEU A 445 -3.04 -9.39 12.35
C LEU A 445 -3.24 -9.45 13.86
N ASN A 446 -4.27 -8.83 14.40
CA ASN A 446 -4.48 -8.84 15.85
C ASN A 446 -5.91 -9.17 16.25
N SER A 447 -6.07 -9.84 17.39
CA SER A 447 -7.38 -10.01 18.01
C SER A 447 -7.91 -8.68 18.54
N GLU A 448 -9.23 -8.53 18.63
CA GLU A 448 -9.88 -7.40 19.29
C GLU A 448 -9.41 -7.22 20.74
N THR A 449 -9.28 -8.31 21.51
CA THR A 449 -8.85 -8.23 22.91
C THR A 449 -7.43 -7.69 23.04
N ALA A 450 -6.51 -8.09 22.14
CA ALA A 450 -5.16 -7.54 22.10
C ALA A 450 -5.13 -6.04 21.78
N GLY A 451 -6.06 -5.55 20.95
CA GLY A 451 -6.12 -4.14 20.53
C GLY A 451 -6.36 -3.14 21.67
N ASN A 452 -6.83 -3.61 22.82
CA ASN A 452 -7.13 -2.79 24.00
C ASN A 452 -5.96 -2.68 25.01
N VAL A 453 -4.81 -3.28 24.70
CA VAL A 453 -3.74 -3.53 25.69
C VAL A 453 -2.72 -2.37 25.81
N VAL A 454 -2.56 -1.57 24.76
CA VAL A 454 -1.57 -0.48 24.68
C VAL A 454 -2.29 0.82 24.33
N GLU A 455 -2.06 1.86 25.13
CA GLU A 455 -2.42 3.23 24.74
C GLU A 455 -1.54 3.67 23.58
N LEU A 456 -2.10 3.68 22.39
CA LEU A 456 -1.54 4.31 21.20
C LEU A 456 -2.37 5.55 20.86
N GLU A 457 -1.78 6.47 20.11
CA GLU A 457 -2.52 7.60 19.56
C GLU A 457 -3.68 7.06 18.69
N GLU A 458 -4.88 7.61 18.90
CA GLU A 458 -6.05 7.27 18.07
C GLU A 458 -5.76 7.70 16.64
N ALA A 459 -6.05 6.81 15.68
CA ALA A 459 -6.05 7.18 14.28
C ALA A 459 -7.02 8.36 14.12
N VAL A 460 -6.52 9.47 13.61
CA VAL A 460 -7.34 10.65 13.44
C VAL A 460 -8.38 10.34 12.36
N ASN A 461 -9.65 10.30 12.76
CA ASN A 461 -10.73 9.96 11.84
C ASN A 461 -10.87 11.07 10.80
N GLY A 462 -10.72 10.71 9.53
CA GLY A 462 -11.02 11.56 8.37
C GLY A 462 -12.50 11.88 8.19
N ILE A 463 -13.34 11.65 9.20
CA ILE A 463 -14.78 11.92 9.20
C ILE A 463 -15.11 12.81 10.41
N ILE A 464 -15.66 13.99 10.12
CA ILE A 464 -16.04 15.01 11.09
C ILE A 464 -17.54 15.26 10.96
N THR A 465 -18.27 15.24 12.08
CA THR A 465 -19.69 15.64 12.06
C THR A 465 -19.82 17.15 11.84
N VAL A 466 -20.92 17.61 11.23
CA VAL A 466 -21.21 19.06 11.10
C VAL A 466 -21.04 19.81 12.42
N ASN A 467 -21.57 19.27 13.51
CA ASN A 467 -21.46 19.91 14.83
C ASN A 467 -20.00 19.97 15.28
N GLY A 468 -19.26 18.87 15.12
CA GLY A 468 -17.83 18.83 15.44
C GLY A 468 -17.05 19.88 14.65
N PHE A 469 -17.31 20.01 13.35
CA PHE A 469 -16.64 21.00 12.52
C PHE A 469 -17.00 22.44 12.91
N ILE A 470 -18.27 22.74 13.22
CA ILE A 470 -18.68 24.07 13.69
C ILE A 470 -18.00 24.44 15.01
N GLU A 471 -17.86 23.49 15.94
CA GLU A 471 -17.12 23.74 17.18
C GLU A 471 -15.62 23.97 16.90
N MET A 472 -15.02 23.20 15.98
CA MET A 472 -13.64 23.45 15.52
C MET A 472 -13.49 24.83 14.88
N LEU A 473 -14.44 25.25 14.04
CA LEU A 473 -14.45 26.58 13.42
C LEU A 473 -14.44 27.69 14.47
N LYS A 474 -15.22 27.56 15.55
CA LYS A 474 -15.22 28.54 16.65
C LYS A 474 -13.85 28.66 17.30
N VAL A 475 -13.17 27.54 17.55
CA VAL A 475 -11.80 27.55 18.08
C VAL A 475 -10.83 28.25 17.12
N VAL A 476 -10.94 27.96 15.81
CA VAL A 476 -10.12 28.62 14.78
C VAL A 476 -10.40 30.12 14.72
N GLU A 477 -11.67 30.52 14.81
CA GLU A 477 -12.12 31.92 14.82
C GLU A 477 -11.68 32.68 16.06
N ASP A 478 -11.66 32.04 17.23
CA ASP A 478 -11.18 32.68 18.45
C ASP A 478 -9.66 32.89 18.39
N VAL A 479 -8.92 31.98 17.73
CA VAL A 479 -7.47 32.12 17.53
C VAL A 479 -7.11 33.18 16.48
N TYR A 480 -7.81 33.24 15.35
CA TYR A 480 -7.44 34.11 14.21
C TYR A 480 -8.30 35.37 14.07
N GLY A 481 -9.51 35.38 14.62
CA GLY A 481 -10.44 36.50 14.55
C GLY A 481 -10.23 37.54 15.66
N GLU A 482 -9.55 37.19 16.75
CA GLU A 482 -9.27 38.14 17.84
C GLU A 482 -8.08 39.07 17.55
N LYS A 483 -8.20 40.33 17.99
CA LYS A 483 -7.11 41.30 18.01
C LYS A 483 -6.45 41.31 19.38
N GLU A 484 -5.46 40.45 19.61
CA GLU A 484 -4.71 40.43 20.87
C GLU A 484 -3.26 40.95 20.73
N GLY A 485 -2.97 42.09 21.39
CA GLY A 485 -1.60 42.53 21.64
C GLY A 485 -0.82 42.99 20.40
N ILE A 486 0.43 42.51 20.25
CA ILE A 486 1.39 42.95 19.21
C ILE A 486 1.11 42.24 17.86
N ILE A 487 0.33 41.15 17.86
CA ILE A 487 0.01 40.36 16.66
C ILE A 487 -1.48 40.54 16.36
N ASP A 488 -1.79 41.44 15.43
CA ASP A 488 -3.15 41.70 14.94
C ASP A 488 -3.41 40.78 13.74
N PHE A 489 -4.10 39.64 13.95
CA PHE A 489 -4.59 38.81 12.84
C PHE A 489 -5.85 39.44 12.24
N GLY A 490 -6.90 39.59 13.07
CA GLY A 490 -8.14 40.26 12.67
C GLY A 490 -8.76 39.67 11.40
N ASP A 491 -8.54 38.37 11.18
CA ASP A 491 -8.94 37.68 9.96
C ASP A 491 -10.46 37.73 9.81
N ASN A 492 -10.93 38.07 8.61
CA ASN A 492 -12.34 37.92 8.26
C ASN A 492 -12.67 36.46 7.92
N LEU A 493 -13.97 36.14 7.80
CA LEU A 493 -14.41 34.76 7.57
C LEU A 493 -13.84 34.10 6.29
N ILE A 494 -13.55 34.88 5.23
CA ILE A 494 -12.94 34.35 4.00
C ILE A 494 -11.45 34.04 4.23
N GLU A 495 -10.76 34.86 5.02
CA GLU A 495 -9.36 34.62 5.42
C GLU A 495 -9.24 33.38 6.31
N ILE A 496 -10.20 33.19 7.24
CA ILE A 496 -10.31 31.98 8.06
C ILE A 496 -10.53 30.73 7.19
N CYS A 497 -11.45 30.78 6.23
CA CYS A 497 -11.67 29.72 5.25
C CYS A 497 -10.36 29.37 4.50
N THR A 498 -9.63 30.40 4.06
CA THR A 498 -8.35 30.25 3.37
C THR A 498 -7.31 29.54 4.23
N ARG A 499 -7.20 29.89 5.53
CA ARG A 499 -6.26 29.24 6.45
C ARG A 499 -6.53 27.76 6.56
N ILE A 500 -7.77 27.40 6.87
CA ILE A 500 -8.18 25.99 7.06
C ILE A 500 -7.87 25.20 5.79
N ARG A 501 -8.25 25.70 4.61
CA ARG A 501 -7.95 25.04 3.34
C ARG A 501 -6.44 24.83 3.12
N VAL A 502 -5.61 25.83 3.37
CA VAL A 502 -4.15 25.71 3.19
C VAL A 502 -3.57 24.59 4.05
N HIS A 503 -4.18 24.27 5.20
CA HIS A 503 -3.77 23.15 6.04
C HIS A 503 -4.10 21.78 5.46
N TYR A 504 -5.23 21.60 4.79
CA TYR A 504 -5.58 20.33 4.12
C TYR A 504 -4.58 19.97 3.01
N TYR A 505 -4.14 20.98 2.25
CA TYR A 505 -3.28 20.76 1.08
C TYR A 505 -1.77 20.98 1.36
N GLY A 506 -1.34 21.16 2.62
CA GLY A 506 0.06 21.44 2.98
C GLY A 506 0.69 20.40 3.92
N GLY A 507 1.81 19.78 3.52
CA GLY A 507 2.49 18.75 4.32
C GLY A 507 3.36 19.28 5.48
N GLU A 508 3.45 18.52 6.58
CA GLU A 508 4.21 18.85 7.80
C GLU A 508 5.75 18.98 7.63
N ARG A 509 6.36 18.33 6.63
CA ARG A 509 7.83 18.09 6.62
C ARG A 509 8.70 19.07 5.84
N ASP A 510 8.13 19.99 5.06
CA ASP A 510 8.89 20.70 4.02
C ASP A 510 8.93 22.23 4.16
N LEU A 511 8.71 22.80 5.35
CA LEU A 511 8.76 24.26 5.54
C LEU A 511 9.83 24.69 6.55
N PRO A 512 10.89 25.41 6.11
CA PRO A 512 11.84 26.07 7.02
C PRO A 512 11.14 27.10 7.91
N GLU A 513 11.76 27.38 9.06
CA GLU A 513 11.36 28.44 9.99
C GLU A 513 11.12 29.77 9.27
N VAL A 514 9.86 30.23 9.27
CA VAL A 514 9.42 31.60 8.99
C VAL A 514 9.56 32.08 7.52
N TYR A 515 8.50 31.94 6.73
CA TYR A 515 8.28 32.75 5.52
C TYR A 515 6.82 33.15 5.34
N TYR A 516 6.59 34.42 4.97
CA TYR A 516 5.30 35.00 4.59
C TYR A 516 4.59 34.19 3.48
N LEU A 517 3.30 33.88 3.65
CA LEU A 517 2.44 33.45 2.53
C LEU A 517 2.21 34.68 1.63
N LYS A 518 3.13 34.93 0.70
CA LYS A 518 2.90 35.88 -0.40
C LYS A 518 2.15 35.16 -1.51
N ASP A 519 0.83 35.06 -1.38
CA ASP A 519 -0.02 34.76 -2.54
C ASP A 519 -0.25 36.07 -3.30
N VAL A 520 0.46 36.23 -4.42
CA VAL A 520 0.23 37.34 -5.36
C VAL A 520 -0.86 36.89 -6.32
N VAL A 521 -2.08 37.36 -6.06
CA VAL A 521 -3.25 36.99 -6.85
C VAL A 521 -3.37 37.96 -8.04
N ASN A 522 -2.97 37.50 -9.24
CA ASN A 522 -3.10 38.25 -10.50
C ASN A 522 -4.31 37.77 -11.30
N GLY A 523 -5.52 38.18 -10.96
CA GLY A 523 -6.73 37.73 -11.65
C GLY A 523 -7.63 38.89 -12.07
N LYS A 524 -8.15 38.80 -13.30
CA LYS A 524 -9.32 39.59 -13.70
C LYS A 524 -10.55 38.79 -13.27
N ILE A 525 -11.36 39.34 -12.37
CA ILE A 525 -12.73 38.84 -12.19
C ILE A 525 -13.42 39.02 -13.55
N PHE A 526 -13.75 37.92 -14.22
CA PHE A 526 -14.65 38.02 -15.36
C PHE A 526 -16.06 38.22 -14.80
N ASN A 527 -16.66 39.37 -15.08
CA ASN A 527 -18.08 39.74 -14.86
C ASN A 527 -19.11 38.66 -15.21
N ASN A 528 -18.70 37.59 -15.88
CA ASN A 528 -19.57 36.61 -16.54
C ASN A 528 -19.82 35.35 -15.69
N THR A 529 -19.41 35.34 -14.41
CA THR A 529 -19.49 34.13 -13.55
C THR A 529 -20.39 34.24 -12.34
N ILE A 530 -20.68 35.45 -11.87
CA ILE A 530 -21.75 35.70 -10.89
C ILE A 530 -22.84 36.44 -11.67
N PRO A 531 -24.12 36.00 -11.63
CA PRO A 531 -25.20 36.55 -12.46
C PRO A 531 -25.41 38.08 -12.38
N LEU A 532 -24.76 38.76 -11.42
CA LEU A 532 -24.92 40.20 -11.13
C LEU A 532 -23.61 40.94 -10.78
N ALA A 533 -22.42 40.37 -11.05
CA ALA A 533 -21.16 41.06 -10.69
C ALA A 533 -20.91 42.31 -11.55
N GLU A 534 -20.96 43.50 -10.92
CA GLU A 534 -20.43 44.73 -11.50
C GLU A 534 -18.90 44.61 -11.67
N TYR A 535 -18.38 45.23 -12.73
CA TYR A 535 -16.96 45.24 -13.08
C TYR A 535 -16.13 45.96 -12.00
N MET A 536 -15.66 45.24 -10.99
CA MET A 536 -14.65 45.76 -10.07
C MET A 536 -13.28 45.69 -10.75
N VAL A 537 -12.91 46.80 -11.40
CA VAL A 537 -11.53 47.05 -11.80
C VAL A 537 -10.78 47.51 -10.57
N ASP A 538 -10.05 46.63 -9.90
CA ASP A 538 -8.98 47.09 -9.01
C ASP A 538 -7.73 46.19 -9.12
N PRO A 539 -6.52 46.77 -8.97
CA PRO A 539 -5.26 46.13 -9.28
C PRO A 539 -4.75 45.30 -8.10
N ILE A 540 -4.23 44.11 -8.37
CA ILE A 540 -3.28 43.34 -7.53
C ILE A 540 -3.60 43.40 -6.02
N PHE A 541 -4.46 42.50 -5.54
CA PHE A 541 -4.61 42.28 -4.11
C PHE A 541 -3.42 41.45 -3.58
N TYR A 542 -2.66 42.04 -2.64
CA TYR A 542 -1.67 41.31 -1.87
C TYR A 542 -2.37 40.66 -0.67
N ARG A 543 -2.44 39.32 -0.64
CA ARG A 543 -2.78 38.62 0.59
C ARG A 543 -1.58 38.71 1.53
N LYS A 544 -1.75 39.33 2.70
CA LYS A 544 -0.76 39.25 3.79
C LYS A 544 -1.35 38.38 4.90
N LEU A 545 -1.43 37.08 4.66
CA LEU A 545 -1.58 36.14 5.76
C LEU A 545 -0.17 35.88 6.31
N ASP A 546 0.16 36.48 7.45
CA ASP A 546 1.39 36.14 8.14
C ASP A 546 1.34 34.64 8.51
N ARG A 547 2.28 33.85 7.98
CA ARG A 547 2.51 32.46 8.41
C ARG A 547 3.26 32.54 9.74
N LEU A 548 2.52 32.65 10.84
CA LEU A 548 3.02 32.09 12.07
C LEU A 548 2.98 30.56 11.91
N PRO A 549 4.09 29.86 12.16
CA PRO A 549 4.04 28.41 12.21
C PRO A 549 3.00 28.03 13.26
N PHE A 550 2.21 27.01 12.96
CA PHE A 550 1.34 26.27 13.89
C PHE A 550 2.12 25.60 15.05
N ALA A 551 3.34 26.07 15.35
CA ALA A 551 4.26 25.54 16.35
C ALA A 551 3.75 25.66 17.79
N THR A 552 2.54 26.18 18.00
CA THR A 552 1.81 26.02 19.24
C THR A 552 0.49 25.28 19.00
N ARG A 553 0.59 23.98 18.72
CA ARG A 553 -0.44 22.96 19.08
C ARG A 553 -1.06 23.22 20.47
N ALA A 554 -0.31 23.88 21.34
CA ALA A 554 -0.70 24.37 22.67
C ALA A 554 -1.75 25.50 22.71
N LEU A 555 -2.05 26.21 21.61
CA LEU A 555 -3.08 27.26 21.57
C LEU A 555 -4.50 26.69 21.36
N PHE A 556 -4.60 25.51 20.75
CA PHE A 556 -5.89 24.83 20.55
C PHE A 556 -6.17 23.94 21.76
N SER A 557 -6.84 24.49 22.78
CA SER A 557 -7.21 23.71 23.98
C SER A 557 -8.52 22.96 23.78
N GLY A 558 -8.47 21.62 23.88
CA GLY A 558 -9.66 20.75 23.93
C GLY A 558 -10.05 20.17 22.57
N VAL A 559 -10.01 18.83 22.46
CA VAL A 559 -10.15 18.04 21.22
C VAL A 559 -9.05 18.39 20.21
N ASN A 560 -8.48 17.40 19.54
CA ASN A 560 -7.31 17.59 18.70
C ASN A 560 -7.66 18.25 17.36
N VAL A 561 -8.06 19.54 17.40
CA VAL A 561 -8.64 20.32 16.27
C VAL A 561 -7.71 20.34 15.07
N TYR A 562 -6.41 20.55 15.29
CA TYR A 562 -5.43 20.56 14.21
C TYR A 562 -5.41 19.21 13.49
N ASP A 563 -5.16 18.14 14.23
CA ASP A 563 -5.05 16.80 13.66
C ASP A 563 -6.36 16.43 12.92
N GLN A 564 -7.53 16.74 13.49
CA GLN A 564 -8.82 16.46 12.86
C GLN A 564 -9.05 17.28 11.58
N LEU A 565 -8.77 18.57 11.59
CA LEU A 565 -8.87 19.39 10.39
C LEU A 565 -7.88 18.90 9.32
N THR A 566 -6.65 18.53 9.67
CA THR A 566 -5.67 17.99 8.71
C THR A 566 -5.80 16.50 8.46
N SER A 567 -6.89 15.86 8.87
CA SER A 567 -7.11 14.44 8.61
C SER A 567 -7.61 14.20 7.19
N HIS A 568 -7.43 12.99 6.69
CA HIS A 568 -7.68 12.65 5.29
C HIS A 568 -8.91 11.73 5.19
N GLY A 569 -9.92 12.19 4.45
CA GLY A 569 -11.05 11.39 4.02
C GLY A 569 -10.60 10.26 3.09
N ASN A 570 -11.44 9.25 2.98
CA ASN A 570 -11.16 8.10 2.13
C ASN A 570 -12.19 7.96 1.01
N GLU A 571 -11.87 8.49 -0.17
CA GLU A 571 -12.86 8.70 -1.25
C GLU A 571 -13.11 7.44 -2.04
N ASN A 572 -12.02 6.73 -2.29
CA ASN A 572 -11.98 5.57 -3.15
C ASN A 572 -11.36 4.35 -2.45
N ALA A 573 -11.40 4.31 -1.12
CA ALA A 573 -10.73 3.31 -0.28
C ALA A 573 -9.17 3.38 -0.27
N VAL A 574 -8.57 4.54 -0.60
CA VAL A 574 -7.11 4.78 -0.71
C VAL A 574 -6.55 5.91 0.16
N LYS A 575 -7.36 6.63 0.97
CA LYS A 575 -6.93 7.86 1.67
C LYS A 575 -6.34 8.92 0.70
N ASP A 576 -6.90 9.01 -0.49
CA ASP A 576 -6.50 9.94 -1.55
C ASP A 576 -7.06 11.35 -1.36
N ASN A 577 -8.10 11.51 -0.55
CA ASN A 577 -8.65 12.83 -0.28
C ASN A 577 -7.74 13.61 0.70
N PRO A 578 -7.23 14.79 0.32
CA PRO A 578 -6.36 15.59 1.18
C PRO A 578 -7.10 16.28 2.33
N SER A 579 -8.43 16.16 2.41
CA SER A 579 -9.26 16.79 3.42
C SER A 579 -10.21 15.78 4.07
N PRO A 580 -10.75 16.08 5.27
CA PRO A 580 -11.70 15.19 5.92
C PRO A 580 -13.10 15.31 5.30
N TYR A 581 -13.93 14.28 5.52
CA TYR A 581 -15.35 14.35 5.23
C TYR A 581 -16.13 15.05 6.31
N LEU A 582 -17.02 15.93 5.88
CA LEU A 582 -18.12 16.41 6.70
C LEU A 582 -19.30 15.45 6.56
N VAL A 583 -19.84 14.96 7.69
CA VAL A 583 -21.01 14.07 7.71
C VAL A 583 -22.21 14.74 8.36
N ASN A 584 -23.37 14.58 7.71
CA ASN A 584 -24.69 14.95 8.23
C ASN A 584 -25.77 13.95 7.78
N ASP A 585 -27.03 14.22 8.13
CA ASP A 585 -28.19 13.38 7.78
C ASP A 585 -28.43 13.26 6.26
N LEU A 586 -27.79 14.11 5.45
CA LEU A 586 -27.88 14.14 3.99
C LEU A 586 -26.71 13.42 3.31
N GLY A 587 -25.73 12.92 4.08
CA GLY A 587 -24.60 12.12 3.58
C GLY A 587 -23.23 12.71 3.90
N TYR A 588 -22.25 12.28 3.12
CA TYR A 588 -20.86 12.72 3.21
C TYR A 588 -20.58 13.83 2.19
N VAL A 589 -19.70 14.75 2.59
CA VAL A 589 -19.29 15.93 1.81
C VAL A 589 -17.78 16.09 1.96
N ASP A 590 -17.07 16.27 0.84
CA ASP A 590 -15.66 16.68 0.89
C ASP A 590 -15.56 18.11 1.44
N LEU A 591 -14.95 18.27 2.63
CA LEU A 591 -14.83 19.57 3.28
C LEU A 591 -13.83 20.49 2.56
N GLY A 592 -12.75 19.92 1.99
CA GLY A 592 -11.80 20.64 1.16
C GLY A 592 -12.46 21.27 -0.06
N GLN A 593 -13.37 20.56 -0.73
CA GLN A 593 -14.17 21.08 -1.85
C GLN A 593 -15.10 22.21 -1.43
N VAL A 594 -15.76 22.10 -0.26
CA VAL A 594 -16.63 23.16 0.25
C VAL A 594 -15.82 24.45 0.47
N LEU A 595 -14.71 24.35 1.21
CA LEU A 595 -13.88 25.51 1.54
C LEU A 595 -13.20 26.09 0.31
N TYR A 596 -12.71 25.24 -0.59
CA TYR A 596 -12.11 25.67 -1.84
C TYR A 596 -13.11 26.37 -2.76
N GLY A 597 -14.29 25.79 -2.96
CA GLY A 597 -15.35 26.40 -3.75
C GLY A 597 -15.76 27.75 -3.18
N PHE A 598 -16.03 27.83 -1.88
CA PHE A 598 -16.44 29.08 -1.22
C PHE A 598 -15.36 30.17 -1.33
N GLU A 599 -14.09 29.87 -1.03
CA GLU A 599 -12.99 30.83 -1.18
C GLU A 599 -12.81 31.31 -2.63
N SER A 600 -12.92 30.39 -3.60
CA SER A 600 -12.64 30.66 -5.02
C SER A 600 -13.59 31.67 -5.67
N ILE A 601 -14.74 31.92 -5.05
CA ILE A 601 -15.72 32.93 -5.46
C ILE A 601 -15.21 34.34 -5.15
N PHE A 602 -14.48 34.53 -4.04
CA PHE A 602 -14.01 35.83 -3.58
C PHE A 602 -12.60 36.17 -4.09
N TYR A 603 -11.74 35.17 -4.34
CA TYR A 603 -10.35 35.41 -4.75
C TYR A 603 -9.92 34.53 -5.94
N GLN A 604 -9.59 35.13 -7.10
CA GLN A 604 -9.03 34.43 -8.29
C GLN A 604 -7.71 35.09 -8.75
N PRO A 605 -6.60 34.37 -9.08
CA PRO A 605 -6.55 33.00 -9.60
C PRO A 605 -5.53 32.00 -8.97
N HIS A 606 -5.95 30.74 -9.09
CA HIS A 606 -5.28 29.44 -9.19
C HIS A 606 -4.38 28.86 -8.10
N TYR A 607 -5.04 27.92 -7.40
CA TYR A 607 -4.50 26.73 -6.74
C TYR A 607 -3.59 27.01 -5.54
N PRO A 608 -3.47 26.05 -4.60
CA PRO A 608 -2.55 26.16 -3.47
C PRO A 608 -1.19 26.74 -3.92
N PRO A 609 -0.66 27.78 -3.25
CA PRO A 609 0.60 28.43 -3.62
C PRO A 609 1.67 27.43 -4.05
N THR A 610 2.47 27.73 -5.06
CA THR A 610 3.57 26.86 -5.52
C THR A 610 4.54 26.45 -4.39
N SER A 611 4.54 27.17 -3.26
CA SER A 611 5.28 26.89 -2.04
C SER A 611 4.71 25.81 -1.11
N ILE A 612 3.56 25.18 -1.41
CA ILE A 612 2.99 24.06 -0.63
C ILE A 612 3.23 22.68 -1.25
N PHE A 613 3.86 22.61 -2.42
CA PHE A 613 4.28 21.35 -3.03
C PHE A 613 5.79 21.17 -2.88
N PRO A 614 6.26 19.93 -2.65
CA PRO A 614 7.67 19.66 -2.43
C PRO A 614 8.50 20.19 -3.61
N THR A 615 9.52 20.99 -3.31
CA THR A 615 10.57 21.27 -4.29
C THR A 615 11.28 19.94 -4.53
N PRO A 616 11.40 19.44 -5.78
CA PRO A 616 12.23 18.27 -6.04
C PRO A 616 13.65 18.51 -5.50
N PRO A 617 14.37 17.46 -5.08
CA PRO A 617 15.76 17.57 -4.65
C PRO A 617 16.59 18.44 -5.60
N SER A 618 17.51 19.23 -5.03
CA SER A 618 18.30 20.30 -5.67
C SER A 618 19.16 19.91 -6.88
N ASP A 619 19.11 18.65 -7.29
CA ASP A 619 19.83 18.02 -8.39
C ASP A 619 19.00 17.87 -9.68
N MET A 620 17.77 18.42 -9.72
CA MET A 620 17.01 18.62 -10.97
C MET A 620 16.97 20.09 -11.40
N ASP A 621 17.74 20.45 -12.43
CA ASP A 621 17.74 21.77 -13.08
C ASP A 621 16.33 22.15 -13.61
N LYS A 622 15.57 23.02 -12.90
CA LYS A 622 14.38 23.71 -13.46
C LYS A 622 14.20 25.16 -12.96
N PRO A 623 13.68 26.07 -13.81
CA PRO A 623 13.56 27.51 -13.55
C PRO A 623 12.35 27.88 -12.65
N PRO A 624 12.26 29.14 -12.16
CA PRO A 624 11.25 29.60 -11.20
C PRO A 624 9.82 29.48 -11.73
N SER A 625 8.92 29.11 -10.84
CA SER A 625 7.50 28.80 -11.06
C SER A 625 6.63 30.06 -11.12
N ASP A 626 6.53 30.71 -12.28
CA ASP A 626 5.74 31.94 -12.40
C ASP A 626 4.41 31.76 -13.15
N THR A 627 3.87 30.55 -13.36
CA THR A 627 2.52 30.44 -13.99
C THR A 627 1.70 29.15 -13.85
N TYR A 628 2.15 28.06 -13.19
CA TYR A 628 1.36 26.81 -13.15
C TYR A 628 1.58 25.98 -11.87
N SER A 629 0.51 25.32 -11.36
CA SER A 629 0.48 24.57 -10.09
C SER A 629 1.05 23.13 -10.18
N PRO A 630 1.77 22.62 -9.16
CA PRO A 630 2.34 21.27 -9.13
C PRO A 630 1.38 20.07 -8.82
N SER A 631 0.21 20.26 -8.22
CA SER A 631 -0.78 19.15 -8.11
C SER A 631 -1.40 18.78 -9.46
N TYR A 632 -1.36 19.75 -10.39
CA TYR A 632 -1.76 19.62 -11.78
C TYR A 632 -0.53 19.62 -12.71
N GLU A 633 0.65 19.14 -12.28
CA GLU A 633 1.81 18.95 -13.19
C GLU A 633 1.45 18.12 -14.44
N ASN A 634 0.35 17.40 -14.33
CA ASN A 634 -0.22 16.50 -15.29
C ASN A 634 -1.34 17.12 -16.16
N PHE A 635 -1.84 18.32 -15.83
CA PHE A 635 -2.96 18.91 -16.53
C PHE A 635 -2.67 20.39 -16.79
N PRO A 636 -2.41 20.77 -18.05
CA PRO A 636 -2.36 22.18 -18.41
C PRO A 636 -3.79 22.70 -18.29
N VAL A 637 -4.03 23.68 -17.42
CA VAL A 637 -5.32 24.35 -17.28
C VAL A 637 -5.05 25.86 -17.26
N LYS A 638 -5.56 26.62 -18.24
CA LYS A 638 -5.65 28.08 -18.19
C LYS A 638 -6.94 28.49 -17.53
N ILE A 639 -6.86 29.69 -16.98
CA ILE A 639 -7.87 30.39 -16.19
C ILE A 639 -9.24 30.40 -16.85
N ILE A 640 -10.06 29.43 -16.45
CA ILE A 640 -11.50 29.38 -16.67
C ILE A 640 -12.10 29.19 -15.28
N ASN A 641 -13.06 30.05 -14.96
CA ASN A 641 -13.67 30.13 -13.64
C ASN A 641 -14.45 28.84 -13.33
N ASP A 642 -13.79 27.91 -12.65
CA ASP A 642 -14.41 26.76 -12.00
C ASP A 642 -14.69 27.09 -10.53
N LEU A 643 -15.76 27.88 -10.30
CA LEU A 643 -16.12 28.47 -9.00
C LEU A 643 -16.37 27.45 -7.88
N ALA A 644 -16.53 26.18 -8.21
CA ALA A 644 -16.82 25.14 -7.23
C ALA A 644 -16.23 23.78 -7.60
N GLY A 645 -15.26 23.70 -8.52
CA GLY A 645 -14.61 22.42 -8.92
C GLY A 645 -15.46 21.50 -9.83
N TRP A 646 -16.77 21.73 -9.95
CA TRP A 646 -17.66 20.80 -10.66
C TRP A 646 -17.42 20.74 -12.17
N ILE A 647 -16.86 21.80 -12.78
CA ILE A 647 -16.52 21.77 -14.21
C ILE A 647 -15.29 20.87 -14.42
N ALA A 648 -14.31 20.91 -13.52
CA ALA A 648 -13.16 20.01 -13.52
C ALA A 648 -13.60 18.54 -13.38
N ASN A 649 -14.58 18.26 -12.52
CA ASN A 649 -15.17 16.93 -12.32
C ASN A 649 -15.84 16.36 -13.59
N ILE A 650 -16.08 17.18 -14.61
CA ILE A 650 -16.58 16.76 -15.93
C ILE A 650 -15.47 16.78 -16.99
N ALA A 651 -14.63 17.80 -16.98
CA ALA A 651 -13.61 18.01 -18.01
C ALA A 651 -12.43 17.03 -17.90
N ILE A 652 -11.90 16.83 -16.69
CA ILE A 652 -10.77 15.92 -16.41
C ILE A 652 -11.05 14.49 -16.88
N PRO A 653 -12.18 13.85 -16.53
CA PRO A 653 -12.43 12.47 -16.94
C PRO A 653 -12.61 12.31 -18.45
N ALA A 654 -13.12 13.31 -19.16
CA ALA A 654 -13.14 13.31 -20.63
C ALA A 654 -11.73 13.32 -21.21
N THR A 655 -10.84 14.15 -20.64
CA THR A 655 -9.43 14.22 -21.04
C THR A 655 -8.68 12.94 -20.72
N ASP A 656 -8.84 12.37 -19.53
CA ASP A 656 -8.15 11.13 -19.14
C ASP A 656 -8.63 9.92 -19.95
N TYR A 657 -9.94 9.85 -20.22
CA TYR A 657 -10.49 8.85 -21.10
C TYR A 657 -9.92 8.97 -22.52
N PHE A 658 -9.82 10.19 -23.07
CA PHE A 658 -9.20 10.42 -24.37
C PHE A 658 -7.76 9.93 -24.41
N LEU A 659 -6.96 10.27 -23.40
CA LEU A 659 -5.56 9.86 -23.30
C LEU A 659 -5.45 8.33 -23.25
N HIS A 660 -6.33 7.66 -22.49
CA HIS A 660 -6.32 6.20 -22.42
C HIS A 660 -6.75 5.55 -23.74
N VAL A 661 -7.81 6.03 -24.40
CA VAL A 661 -8.22 5.53 -25.73
C VAL A 661 -7.07 5.69 -26.74
N ARG A 662 -6.33 6.80 -26.66
CA ARG A 662 -5.21 7.10 -27.56
C ARG A 662 -3.98 6.23 -27.29
N ASP A 663 -3.53 6.18 -26.03
CA ASP A 663 -2.24 5.59 -25.66
C ASP A 663 -2.32 4.10 -25.32
N GLY A 664 -3.54 3.58 -25.13
CA GLY A 664 -3.75 2.20 -24.67
C GLY A 664 -3.30 1.97 -23.22
N VAL A 665 -2.93 3.04 -22.49
CA VAL A 665 -2.51 3.03 -21.09
C VAL A 665 -3.22 4.17 -20.36
N SER A 666 -3.71 3.90 -19.15
CA SER A 666 -4.32 4.93 -18.30
C SER A 666 -3.32 6.03 -17.94
N PRO A 667 -3.71 7.32 -17.98
CA PRO A 667 -2.87 8.43 -17.52
C PRO A 667 -2.77 8.52 -15.99
N ILE A 668 -3.60 7.77 -15.25
CA ILE A 668 -3.56 7.66 -13.79
C ILE A 668 -2.50 6.62 -13.40
N LYS A 669 -1.54 7.01 -12.56
CA LYS A 669 -0.39 6.17 -12.17
C LYS A 669 -0.65 5.36 -10.89
N GLU A 670 -1.75 4.61 -10.80
CA GLU A 670 -2.12 3.90 -9.56
C GLU A 670 -2.85 2.56 -9.78
N ARG A 671 -3.03 1.77 -8.71
CA ARG A 671 -3.66 0.42 -8.72
C ARG A 671 -5.13 0.42 -9.21
N TYR A 672 -5.76 1.59 -9.27
CA TYR A 672 -7.17 1.79 -9.62
C TYR A 672 -7.36 2.46 -10.99
N ALA A 673 -6.26 2.73 -11.69
CA ALA A 673 -6.29 3.11 -13.09
C ALA A 673 -7.16 2.11 -13.86
N PRO A 674 -8.21 2.56 -14.59
CA PRO A 674 -9.00 1.67 -15.41
C PRO A 674 -8.06 0.87 -16.31
N THR A 675 -8.13 -0.47 -16.28
CA THR A 675 -7.26 -1.33 -17.12
C THR A 675 -7.68 -1.32 -18.59
N THR A 676 -8.89 -0.86 -18.86
CA THR A 676 -9.45 -0.65 -20.20
C THR A 676 -10.09 0.73 -20.24
N PRO A 677 -10.06 1.44 -21.39
CA PRO A 677 -10.69 2.75 -21.50
C PRO A 677 -12.19 2.67 -21.19
N ASN A 678 -12.61 3.31 -20.09
CA ASN A 678 -13.99 3.37 -19.65
C ASN A 678 -14.30 4.76 -19.12
N LEU A 679 -15.08 5.53 -19.88
CA LEU A 679 -15.46 6.90 -19.53
C LEU A 679 -16.18 6.99 -18.18
N GLN A 680 -17.03 6.01 -17.85
CA GLN A 680 -17.74 5.99 -16.57
C GLN A 680 -16.76 5.82 -15.41
N ALA A 681 -15.78 4.92 -15.53
CA ALA A 681 -14.81 4.70 -14.46
C ALA A 681 -13.97 5.96 -14.19
N TYR A 682 -13.57 6.70 -15.24
CA TYR A 682 -12.89 7.99 -15.05
C TYR A 682 -13.81 9.03 -14.40
N TYR A 683 -15.08 9.09 -14.80
CA TYR A 683 -16.05 9.99 -14.18
C TYR A 683 -16.28 9.65 -12.71
N ASP A 684 -16.42 8.38 -12.34
CA ASP A 684 -16.61 7.97 -10.94
C ASP A 684 -15.40 8.31 -10.06
N ILE A 685 -14.19 8.25 -10.62
CA ILE A 685 -12.95 8.66 -9.94
C ILE A 685 -12.89 10.19 -9.76
N SER A 686 -13.31 10.95 -10.76
CA SER A 686 -13.18 12.41 -10.75
C SER A 686 -14.38 13.16 -10.18
N ALA A 687 -15.54 12.51 -10.10
CA ALA A 687 -16.79 13.09 -9.63
C ALA A 687 -17.52 12.17 -8.64
N PRO A 688 -16.82 11.63 -7.62
CA PRO A 688 -17.48 10.88 -6.56
C PRO A 688 -18.55 11.74 -5.86
N ILE A 689 -19.56 11.10 -5.29
CA ILE A 689 -20.72 11.81 -4.75
C ILE A 689 -20.36 12.82 -3.66
N VAL A 690 -19.30 12.56 -2.90
CA VAL A 690 -18.82 13.43 -1.81
C VAL A 690 -18.20 14.73 -2.33
N ASP A 691 -17.45 14.66 -3.43
CA ASP A 691 -16.97 15.83 -4.19
C ASP A 691 -18.14 16.64 -4.74
N LEU A 692 -19.08 15.96 -5.41
CA LEU A 692 -20.26 16.61 -6.01
C LEU A 692 -21.09 17.36 -4.96
N ASN A 693 -21.28 16.73 -3.80
CA ASN A 693 -21.92 17.38 -2.66
C ASN A 693 -21.09 18.56 -2.16
N GLY A 694 -19.76 18.45 -2.09
CA GLY A 694 -18.88 19.55 -1.69
C GLY A 694 -18.97 20.75 -2.64
N ASN A 695 -19.04 20.48 -3.94
CA ASN A 695 -19.24 21.52 -4.96
C ASN A 695 -20.60 22.22 -4.77
N ALA A 696 -21.68 21.47 -4.55
CA ALA A 696 -23.01 22.03 -4.31
C ALA A 696 -23.08 22.84 -3.02
N ASP A 697 -22.48 22.32 -1.95
CA ASP A 697 -22.51 22.93 -0.63
C ASP A 697 -21.66 24.21 -0.60
N SER A 698 -20.59 24.32 -1.39
CA SER A 698 -19.84 25.58 -1.51
C SER A 698 -20.70 26.77 -1.97
N ILE A 699 -21.64 26.54 -2.90
CA ILE A 699 -22.60 27.55 -3.36
C ILE A 699 -23.70 27.78 -2.32
N GLY A 700 -24.11 26.71 -1.62
CA GLY A 700 -25.01 26.79 -0.49
C GLY A 700 -24.50 27.68 0.63
N ILE A 701 -23.22 27.53 0.99
CA ILE A 701 -22.51 28.35 1.97
C ILE A 701 -22.43 29.80 1.50
N LEU A 702 -22.18 30.05 0.21
CA LEU A 702 -22.26 31.41 -0.35
C LEU A 702 -23.66 32.03 -0.14
N TRP A 703 -24.74 31.32 -0.48
CA TRP A 703 -26.10 31.86 -0.33
C TRP A 703 -26.46 32.10 1.14
N ALA A 704 -26.04 31.21 2.05
CA ALA A 704 -26.20 31.43 3.47
C ALA A 704 -25.45 32.70 3.94
N TYR A 705 -24.23 32.92 3.44
CA TYR A 705 -23.46 34.13 3.71
C TYR A 705 -24.18 35.38 3.17
N GLU A 706 -24.67 35.36 1.92
CA GLU A 706 -25.39 36.49 1.32
C GLU A 706 -26.65 36.85 2.12
N VAL A 707 -27.44 35.84 2.53
CA VAL A 707 -28.64 36.04 3.36
C VAL A 707 -28.31 36.65 4.73
N LEU A 708 -27.21 36.23 5.36
CA LEU A 708 -26.77 36.83 6.62
C LEU A 708 -26.25 38.26 6.41
N ASN A 709 -25.59 38.53 5.30
CA ASN A 709 -25.02 39.83 4.97
C ASN A 709 -26.07 40.86 4.51
N GLU A 710 -27.27 40.43 4.11
CA GLU A 710 -28.41 41.32 3.80
C GLU A 710 -28.89 42.12 5.01
N ASN A 711 -28.69 41.60 6.23
CA ASN A 711 -29.07 42.30 7.44
C ASN A 711 -27.89 43.16 7.93
N PRO A 712 -27.94 44.50 7.80
CA PRO A 712 -26.83 45.37 8.14
C PRO A 712 -26.52 45.40 9.65
N ASN A 713 -27.38 44.82 10.50
CA ASN A 713 -27.13 44.71 11.94
C ASN A 713 -26.26 43.51 12.33
N ASN A 714 -25.99 42.59 11.39
CA ASN A 714 -25.10 41.45 11.64
C ASN A 714 -23.63 41.91 11.56
N GLU A 715 -23.16 42.57 12.62
CA GLU A 715 -21.74 42.95 12.75
C GLU A 715 -20.89 41.75 13.17
N GLY A 716 -19.67 41.63 12.60
CA GLY A 716 -18.72 40.59 12.98
C GLY A 716 -19.17 39.18 12.65
N LEU A 717 -19.77 38.98 11.46
CA LEU A 717 -20.21 37.68 10.98
C LEU A 717 -19.05 36.68 10.95
N LYS A 718 -19.25 35.51 11.57
CA LYS A 718 -18.25 34.43 11.64
C LYS A 718 -18.51 33.37 10.54
N LEU A 719 -17.49 32.61 10.14
CA LEU A 719 -17.64 31.48 9.22
C LEU A 719 -18.53 30.39 9.85
N SER A 720 -18.41 30.18 11.16
CA SER A 720 -19.26 29.30 11.95
C SER A 720 -20.73 29.71 11.91
N ASP A 721 -21.06 31.01 11.85
CA ASP A 721 -22.44 31.50 11.68
C ASP A 721 -23.01 31.07 10.31
N VAL A 722 -22.22 31.18 9.25
CA VAL A 722 -22.61 30.79 7.88
C VAL A 722 -22.85 29.28 7.79
N PHE A 723 -21.91 28.47 8.30
CA PHE A 723 -22.04 27.01 8.34
C PHE A 723 -23.20 26.56 9.22
N THR A 724 -23.46 27.27 10.32
CA THR A 724 -24.62 27.04 11.21
C THR A 724 -25.92 27.28 10.46
N LEU A 725 -26.09 28.43 9.79
CA LEU A 725 -27.30 28.68 9.01
C LEU A 725 -27.50 27.61 7.93
N TYR A 726 -26.44 27.26 7.20
CA TYR A 726 -26.55 26.33 6.08
C TYR A 726 -26.87 24.90 6.53
N TYR A 727 -26.15 24.35 7.51
CA TYR A 727 -26.31 22.95 7.90
C TYR A 727 -27.27 22.71 9.07
N GLN A 728 -27.39 23.67 10.01
CA GLN A 728 -28.20 23.52 11.21
C GLN A 728 -29.47 24.39 11.20
N GLY A 729 -29.57 25.38 10.31
CA GLY A 729 -30.71 26.26 10.17
C GLY A 729 -30.75 27.41 11.18
N GLU A 730 -31.74 28.29 11.00
CA GLU A 730 -31.85 29.58 11.69
C GLU A 730 -31.91 29.48 13.22
N THR A 731 -32.56 28.44 13.74
CA THR A 731 -32.78 28.28 15.19
C THR A 731 -31.50 28.03 15.98
N ASN A 732 -30.41 27.65 15.30
CA ASN A 732 -29.12 27.36 15.91
C ASN A 732 -28.13 28.51 15.80
N LEU A 733 -28.50 29.60 15.10
CA LEU A 733 -27.71 30.82 15.09
C LEU A 733 -27.61 31.41 16.49
N ARG A 734 -26.46 32.01 16.80
CA ARG A 734 -26.28 32.77 18.04
C ARG A 734 -27.22 33.98 18.06
N SER A 735 -27.60 34.40 19.26
CA SER A 735 -28.66 35.39 19.49
C SER A 735 -28.45 36.75 18.83
N GLU A 736 -27.20 37.11 18.51
CA GLU A 736 -26.86 38.40 17.89
C GLU A 736 -27.06 38.39 16.36
N ILE A 737 -27.12 37.22 15.73
CA ILE A 737 -27.26 37.07 14.29
C ILE A 737 -28.71 36.82 13.95
N THR A 738 -29.27 37.65 13.06
CA THR A 738 -30.67 37.57 12.66
C THR A 738 -30.81 37.63 11.14
N LEU A 739 -31.77 36.88 10.60
CA LEU A 739 -32.10 36.95 9.19
C LEU A 739 -32.96 38.18 8.89
N PRO A 740 -32.89 38.73 7.66
CA PRO A 740 -33.88 39.69 7.19
C PRO A 740 -35.28 39.06 7.21
N SER A 741 -36.33 39.86 7.43
CA SER A 741 -37.72 39.37 7.46
C SER A 741 -38.19 38.76 6.14
N THR A 742 -37.49 39.07 5.04
CA THR A 742 -37.72 38.51 3.71
C THR A 742 -36.36 38.39 3.03
N PRO A 743 -35.66 37.25 3.19
CA PRO A 743 -34.38 37.01 2.51
C PRO A 743 -34.52 37.14 1.00
N SER A 744 -33.54 37.75 0.34
CA SER A 744 -33.54 37.88 -1.12
C SER A 744 -33.36 36.53 -1.82
N LEU A 745 -32.75 35.56 -1.13
CA LEU A 745 -32.59 34.18 -1.56
C LEU A 745 -33.49 33.27 -0.71
N PRO A 746 -34.48 32.58 -1.29
CA PRO A 746 -35.44 31.78 -0.52
C PRO A 746 -34.91 30.41 -0.06
N PHE A 747 -33.74 29.99 -0.55
CA PHE A 747 -33.12 28.69 -0.20
C PHE A 747 -31.70 28.90 0.31
N TYR A 748 -31.41 28.59 1.56
CA TYR A 748 -30.05 28.82 2.12
C TYR A 748 -29.64 27.72 3.11
N ALA A 749 -30.24 26.53 2.97
CA ALA A 749 -29.99 25.38 3.81
C ALA A 749 -29.58 24.15 2.99
N ALA A 750 -28.79 23.25 3.58
CA ALA A 750 -28.23 22.06 2.95
C ALA A 750 -29.28 21.09 2.39
N VAL A 751 -30.48 21.07 2.96
CA VAL A 751 -31.63 20.31 2.45
C VAL A 751 -32.06 20.76 1.04
N ASN A 752 -31.67 21.96 0.62
CA ASN A 752 -31.94 22.53 -0.69
C ASN A 752 -30.67 22.62 -1.57
N ARG A 753 -29.55 21.96 -1.22
CA ARG A 753 -28.25 22.12 -1.90
C ARG A 753 -28.32 22.06 -3.42
N TRP A 754 -29.03 21.07 -3.98
CA TRP A 754 -29.10 20.87 -5.43
C TRP A 754 -30.05 21.86 -6.11
N LYS A 755 -31.06 22.35 -5.39
CA LYS A 755 -31.90 23.47 -5.85
C LYS A 755 -31.11 24.77 -5.90
N ILE A 756 -30.37 25.07 -4.85
CA ILE A 756 -29.47 26.24 -4.76
C ILE A 756 -28.46 26.19 -5.91
N PHE A 757 -27.75 25.08 -6.03
CA PHE A 757 -26.76 24.85 -7.09
C PHE A 757 -27.38 25.04 -8.49
N SER A 758 -28.56 24.44 -8.73
CA SER A 758 -29.25 24.54 -10.02
C SER A 758 -29.75 25.93 -10.34
N LEU A 759 -30.20 26.71 -9.36
CA LEU A 759 -30.58 28.11 -9.57
C LEU A 759 -29.38 28.99 -9.86
N PHE A 760 -28.28 28.81 -9.13
CA PHE A 760 -27.06 29.58 -9.30
C PHE A 760 -26.45 29.42 -10.70
N PHE A 761 -26.38 28.17 -11.16
CA PHE A 761 -25.89 27.83 -12.50
C PHE A 761 -26.97 27.98 -13.59
N GLY A 762 -28.25 28.03 -13.26
CA GLY A 762 -29.34 28.23 -14.23
C GLY A 762 -29.78 26.93 -14.92
N PHE A 763 -29.58 25.79 -14.26
CA PHE A 763 -30.24 24.52 -14.61
C PHE A 763 -31.69 24.50 -14.14
N MET A 764 -32.05 25.37 -13.20
CA MET A 764 -33.41 25.59 -12.74
C MET A 764 -33.77 27.07 -12.87
N ALA A 765 -35.04 27.37 -13.16
CA ALA A 765 -35.57 28.73 -13.23
C ALA A 765 -36.94 28.79 -12.56
N GLU A 766 -37.29 29.95 -12.00
CA GLU A 766 -38.63 30.22 -11.48
C GLU A 766 -39.56 30.66 -12.62
N ASP A 767 -40.74 30.04 -12.72
CA ASP A 767 -41.80 30.37 -13.66
C ASP A 767 -43.15 30.43 -12.91
N GLY A 768 -43.66 31.63 -12.65
CA GLY A 768 -44.95 31.82 -12.00
C GLY A 768 -45.05 31.29 -10.56
N GLY A 769 -43.92 31.20 -9.84
CA GLY A 769 -43.83 30.65 -8.49
C GLY A 769 -43.58 29.13 -8.43
N GLU A 770 -43.51 28.46 -9.58
CA GLU A 770 -43.03 27.08 -9.70
C GLU A 770 -41.58 27.06 -10.22
N TYR A 771 -40.85 25.99 -9.94
CA TYR A 771 -39.48 25.81 -10.44
C TYR A 771 -39.47 24.80 -11.58
N ILE A 772 -38.90 25.19 -12.72
CA ILE A 772 -38.79 24.35 -13.91
C ILE A 772 -37.36 23.88 -14.13
N TRP A 773 -37.19 22.63 -14.58
CA TRP A 773 -35.91 22.12 -15.04
C TRP A 773 -35.61 22.69 -16.44
N VAL A 774 -34.62 23.57 -16.51
CA VAL A 774 -34.29 24.30 -17.74
C VAL A 774 -33.87 23.38 -18.89
N PRO A 775 -33.07 22.31 -18.68
CA PRO A 775 -32.72 21.37 -19.74
C PRO A 775 -33.91 20.70 -20.46
N ASP A 776 -35.07 20.57 -19.80
CA ASP A 776 -36.28 20.02 -20.43
C ASP A 776 -36.96 21.01 -21.40
N ASN A 777 -36.56 22.28 -21.39
CA ASN A 777 -37.03 23.30 -22.31
C ASN A 777 -35.92 23.65 -23.32
N PRO A 778 -35.94 23.09 -24.54
CA PRO A 778 -34.86 23.27 -25.52
C PRO A 778 -34.58 24.74 -25.88
N THR A 779 -35.61 25.60 -25.83
CA THR A 779 -35.47 27.02 -26.14
C THR A 779 -34.76 27.76 -25.02
N LEU A 780 -35.14 27.49 -23.76
CA LEU A 780 -34.52 28.11 -22.59
C LEU A 780 -33.10 27.55 -22.38
N TRP A 781 -32.92 26.24 -22.54
CA TRP A 781 -31.60 25.61 -22.47
C TRP A 781 -30.65 26.15 -23.53
N ALA A 782 -31.10 26.35 -24.78
CA ALA A 782 -30.28 27.00 -25.80
C ALA A 782 -29.85 28.43 -25.43
N LYS A 783 -30.72 29.21 -24.75
CA LYS A 783 -30.36 30.54 -24.25
C LYS A 783 -29.33 30.48 -23.12
N VAL A 784 -29.50 29.53 -22.20
CA VAL A 784 -28.54 29.29 -21.10
C VAL A 784 -27.19 28.80 -21.63
N LYS A 785 -27.17 27.95 -22.67
CA LYS A 785 -25.91 27.49 -23.28
C LYS A 785 -25.23 28.52 -24.17
N ALA A 786 -25.94 29.57 -24.61
CA ALA A 786 -25.33 30.60 -25.44
C ALA A 786 -24.29 31.45 -24.67
N PRO A 787 -23.37 32.14 -25.36
CA PRO A 787 -22.46 33.09 -24.75
C PRO A 787 -23.21 34.17 -23.95
N PHE A 788 -22.66 34.53 -22.79
CA PHE A 788 -23.14 35.66 -22.01
C PHE A 788 -22.83 36.97 -22.75
N SER A 789 -23.80 37.87 -22.79
CA SER A 789 -23.61 39.25 -23.23
C SER A 789 -24.64 40.16 -22.58
N GLN A 790 -24.48 41.48 -22.69
CA GLN A 790 -25.54 42.42 -22.30
C GLN A 790 -26.88 42.14 -23.01
N SER A 791 -26.83 41.58 -24.23
CA SER A 791 -28.01 41.18 -25.00
C SER A 791 -28.52 39.77 -24.70
N ASN A 792 -27.73 38.94 -24.01
CA ASN A 792 -28.09 37.61 -23.55
C ASN A 792 -27.59 37.37 -22.11
N PRO A 793 -28.22 38.03 -21.12
CA PRO A 793 -27.79 37.94 -19.73
C PRO A 793 -28.01 36.55 -19.10
N GLN A 794 -28.73 35.66 -19.79
CA GLN A 794 -28.95 34.28 -19.35
C GLN A 794 -27.86 33.32 -19.81
N GLY A 795 -27.00 33.73 -20.76
CA GLY A 795 -25.97 32.88 -21.33
C GLY A 795 -24.89 32.49 -20.32
N LYS A 796 -24.54 31.21 -20.27
CA LYS A 796 -23.49 30.64 -19.41
C LYS A 796 -22.37 30.00 -20.23
N ASN A 797 -22.60 29.71 -21.50
CA ASN A 797 -21.58 29.16 -22.41
C ASN A 797 -20.93 27.85 -21.94
N TYR A 798 -21.72 26.91 -21.42
CA TYR A 798 -21.21 25.67 -20.82
C TYR A 798 -20.35 24.85 -21.77
N ASP A 799 -20.77 24.71 -23.03
CA ASP A 799 -20.06 23.91 -24.02
C ASP A 799 -18.62 24.45 -24.23
N GLU A 800 -18.46 25.77 -24.37
CA GLU A 800 -17.14 26.39 -24.53
C GLU A 800 -16.33 26.40 -23.22
N ARG A 801 -16.97 26.55 -22.05
CA ARG A 801 -16.27 26.50 -20.75
C ARG A 801 -15.69 25.11 -20.47
N LEU A 802 -16.49 24.07 -20.67
CA LEU A 802 -16.05 22.68 -20.50
C LEU A 802 -14.92 22.33 -21.47
N PHE A 803 -15.05 22.70 -22.74
CA PHE A 803 -14.01 22.43 -23.72
C PHE A 803 -12.72 23.20 -23.41
N ASN A 804 -12.82 24.49 -23.08
CA ASN A 804 -11.65 25.28 -22.74
C ASN A 804 -10.96 24.73 -21.48
N LEU A 805 -11.71 24.22 -20.47
CA LEU A 805 -11.13 23.68 -19.22
C LEU A 805 -10.42 22.36 -19.47
N ALA A 806 -10.92 21.56 -20.41
CA ALA A 806 -10.34 20.27 -20.77
C ALA A 806 -8.99 20.38 -21.51
N GLU A 807 -8.61 21.58 -21.97
CA GLU A 807 -7.26 21.95 -22.44
C GLU A 807 -6.52 20.88 -23.26
N PHE A 808 -7.07 20.55 -24.44
CA PHE A 808 -6.44 19.59 -25.34
C PHE A 808 -5.31 20.25 -26.16
N TRP A 809 -4.08 19.82 -25.90
CA TRP A 809 -2.85 20.27 -26.60
C TRP A 809 -2.30 19.19 -27.52
N TYR A 810 -1.83 19.57 -28.72
CA TYR A 810 -0.99 18.71 -29.57
C TYR A 810 0.26 19.46 -30.02
N SER A 811 1.39 18.76 -30.18
CA SER A 811 2.59 19.35 -30.77
C SER A 811 2.61 19.11 -32.27
N SER A 812 2.85 20.17 -33.06
CA SER A 812 3.26 19.99 -34.45
C SER A 812 4.78 20.22 -34.54
N VAL A 813 5.46 19.39 -35.33
CA VAL A 813 6.84 19.69 -35.77
C VAL A 813 6.67 20.53 -37.03
N ASP A 814 7.01 21.82 -36.96
CA ASP A 814 7.01 22.66 -38.16
C ASP A 814 8.14 22.20 -39.09
N ASN A 815 7.77 21.40 -40.10
CA ASN A 815 8.71 20.85 -41.08
C ASN A 815 9.15 21.89 -42.14
N ASN A 816 8.68 23.14 -42.08
CA ASN A 816 9.00 24.16 -43.10
C ASN A 816 10.31 24.93 -42.82
N TYR A 817 11.01 24.69 -41.71
CA TYR A 817 12.29 25.34 -41.43
C TYR A 817 13.48 24.54 -42.02
N PRO A 818 14.23 25.06 -43.02
CA PRO A 818 15.20 24.26 -43.78
C PRO A 818 16.56 24.02 -43.10
N ILE A 819 16.70 24.18 -41.77
CA ILE A 819 18.02 24.15 -41.12
C ILE A 819 18.09 23.04 -40.03
N PRO A 820 18.96 22.02 -40.18
CA PRO A 820 19.03 20.86 -39.27
C PRO A 820 19.74 21.10 -37.92
N ILE A 821 19.90 22.33 -37.44
CA ILE A 821 20.79 22.62 -36.31
C ILE A 821 20.12 23.62 -35.38
N ILE A 822 19.99 23.23 -34.11
CA ILE A 822 19.27 23.85 -32.97
C ILE A 822 17.86 23.29 -32.82
N SER A 823 17.63 22.59 -31.70
CA SER A 823 16.33 22.10 -31.23
C SER A 823 15.34 23.27 -31.10
N ILE A 824 14.59 23.54 -32.16
CA ILE A 824 13.46 24.46 -32.08
C ILE A 824 12.46 23.81 -31.10
N PRO A 825 12.00 24.52 -30.05
CA PRO A 825 10.97 23.99 -29.16
C PRO A 825 9.78 23.57 -30.02
N LYS A 826 9.22 22.37 -29.84
CA LYS A 826 7.98 22.06 -30.57
C LYS A 826 6.93 23.08 -30.17
N ILE A 827 6.07 23.41 -31.11
CA ILE A 827 4.98 24.35 -30.84
C ILE A 827 3.76 23.52 -30.47
N ALA A 828 3.22 23.81 -29.30
CA ALA A 828 1.95 23.30 -28.83
C ALA A 828 0.82 24.11 -29.45
N TYR A 829 -0.15 23.44 -30.04
CA TYR A 829 -1.39 24.05 -30.51
C TYR A 829 -2.53 23.65 -29.58
N ASN A 830 -3.22 24.65 -29.03
CA ASN A 830 -4.51 24.47 -28.39
C ASN A 830 -5.59 24.25 -29.47
N LEU A 831 -6.33 23.14 -29.39
CA LEU A 831 -7.29 22.72 -30.43
C LEU A 831 -8.40 23.75 -30.73
N GLN A 832 -8.77 24.63 -29.79
CA GLN A 832 -9.84 25.63 -30.00
C GLN A 832 -9.32 27.06 -30.17
N LEU A 833 -8.27 27.44 -29.45
CA LEU A 833 -7.76 28.82 -29.48
C LEU A 833 -6.89 29.12 -30.70
N GLY A 834 -6.42 28.09 -31.43
CA GLY A 834 -5.45 28.24 -32.52
C GLY A 834 -4.17 28.97 -32.09
N LYS A 835 -3.86 28.94 -30.78
CA LYS A 835 -2.73 29.63 -30.18
C LYS A 835 -1.55 28.69 -30.02
N GLU A 836 -0.41 29.17 -30.50
CA GLU A 836 0.90 28.56 -30.36
C GLU A 836 1.48 28.89 -28.98
N ILE A 837 1.95 27.86 -28.25
CA ILE A 837 2.71 28.02 -27.02
C ILE A 837 3.99 27.18 -27.11
N PRO A 838 5.15 27.65 -26.62
CA PRO A 838 6.34 26.82 -26.52
C PRO A 838 6.10 25.52 -25.73
N GLU A 839 6.48 24.35 -26.27
CA GLU A 839 6.41 23.03 -25.61
C GLU A 839 7.06 23.04 -24.21
N THR A 840 8.08 23.87 -24.00
CA THR A 840 8.78 24.02 -22.72
C THR A 840 7.90 24.53 -21.57
N LEU A 841 6.75 25.13 -21.87
CA LEU A 841 5.80 25.63 -20.87
C LEU A 841 4.71 24.61 -20.49
N ILE A 842 4.75 23.40 -21.05
CA ILE A 842 3.69 22.39 -20.90
C ILE A 842 4.35 21.06 -20.50
N LYS A 843 3.97 20.52 -19.34
CA LYS A 843 4.63 19.36 -18.71
C LYS A 843 4.24 17.99 -19.29
N ARG A 844 3.13 17.90 -20.03
CA ARG A 844 2.68 16.67 -20.71
C ARG A 844 2.66 16.86 -22.22
N PHE A 845 3.65 16.29 -22.92
CA PHE A 845 3.59 16.11 -24.37
C PHE A 845 3.92 14.69 -24.80
N THR A 846 3.23 14.25 -25.87
CA THR A 846 3.56 13.08 -26.69
C THR A 846 4.42 13.50 -27.88
N SER A 847 5.41 12.69 -28.24
CA SER A 847 6.39 13.01 -29.29
C SER A 847 5.95 12.68 -30.73
N GLU A 848 4.70 12.28 -30.98
CA GLU A 848 4.29 11.82 -32.31
C GLU A 848 3.48 12.87 -33.09
N SER A 849 3.94 13.14 -34.30
CA SER A 849 3.28 13.99 -35.28
C SER A 849 1.99 13.36 -35.78
N PHE A 850 0.85 13.82 -35.28
CA PHE A 850 -0.45 13.46 -35.85
C PHE A 850 -0.74 14.31 -37.08
N TYR A 851 -0.98 13.66 -38.21
CA TYR A 851 -1.46 14.28 -39.44
C TYR A 851 -3.00 14.26 -39.43
N ASN A 852 -3.58 15.46 -39.54
CA ASN A 852 -4.99 15.85 -39.72
C ASN A 852 -5.85 16.15 -38.44
N PRO A 853 -5.61 17.27 -37.73
CA PRO A 853 -6.21 17.58 -36.42
C PRO A 853 -7.59 18.29 -36.39
N GLU A 854 -8.14 18.80 -37.49
CA GLU A 854 -9.04 19.97 -37.33
C GLU A 854 -10.57 19.73 -37.28
N THR A 855 -11.08 18.50 -37.12
CA THR A 855 -12.55 18.34 -36.91
C THR A 855 -12.95 17.12 -36.11
N THR A 856 -12.43 15.93 -36.44
CA THR A 856 -12.94 14.67 -35.85
C THR A 856 -12.64 14.55 -34.35
N GLN A 857 -11.46 14.97 -33.89
CA GLN A 857 -11.08 14.91 -32.48
C GLN A 857 -11.83 15.94 -31.63
N ILE A 858 -11.95 17.18 -32.13
CA ILE A 858 -12.76 18.22 -31.47
C ILE A 858 -14.21 17.77 -31.34
N LEU A 859 -14.79 17.20 -32.40
CA LEU A 859 -16.15 16.65 -32.36
C LEU A 859 -16.27 15.47 -31.39
N TRP A 860 -15.26 14.60 -31.33
CA TRP A 860 -15.22 13.48 -30.38
C TRP A 860 -15.15 13.98 -28.94
N ILE A 861 -14.24 14.90 -28.63
CA ILE A 861 -14.09 15.48 -27.28
C ILE A 861 -15.39 16.16 -26.86
N ASN A 862 -15.94 17.03 -27.73
CA ASN A 862 -17.22 17.69 -27.47
C ASN A 862 -18.34 16.67 -27.23
N SER A 863 -18.35 15.55 -27.95
CA SER A 863 -19.32 14.49 -27.70
C SER A 863 -19.15 13.84 -26.33
N GLN A 864 -17.92 13.63 -25.85
CA GLN A 864 -17.68 13.05 -24.52
C GLN A 864 -18.04 14.04 -23.40
N LEU A 865 -17.65 15.31 -23.54
CA LEU A 865 -18.04 16.38 -22.61
C LEU A 865 -19.55 16.52 -22.54
N LYS A 866 -20.23 16.43 -23.69
CA LYS A 866 -21.70 16.46 -23.74
C LYS A 866 -22.32 15.26 -23.03
N ILE A 867 -21.80 14.05 -23.23
CA ILE A 867 -22.28 12.85 -22.51
C ILE A 867 -22.11 13.04 -21.00
N LEU A 868 -20.94 13.48 -20.55
CA LEU A 868 -20.70 13.68 -19.12
C LEU A 868 -21.55 14.81 -18.52
N LEU A 869 -21.74 15.93 -19.23
CA LEU A 869 -22.59 17.02 -18.77
C LEU A 869 -24.08 16.64 -18.80
N GLU A 870 -24.60 16.31 -19.99
CA GLU A 870 -26.05 16.18 -20.22
C GLU A 870 -26.58 14.81 -19.76
N ASP A 871 -25.86 13.71 -20.05
CA ASP A 871 -26.37 12.36 -19.76
C ASP A 871 -26.01 11.86 -18.35
N LYS A 872 -24.97 12.42 -17.72
CA LYS A 872 -24.50 12.00 -16.39
C LYS A 872 -24.78 13.05 -15.33
N PHE A 873 -24.07 14.18 -15.40
CA PHE A 873 -24.11 15.19 -14.36
C PHE A 873 -25.51 15.81 -14.21
N LEU A 874 -26.13 16.31 -15.29
CA LEU A 874 -27.45 16.92 -15.22
C LEU A 874 -28.55 15.93 -14.81
N ASN A 875 -28.48 14.67 -15.26
CA ASN A 875 -29.40 13.62 -14.82
C ASN A 875 -29.24 13.31 -13.32
N TYR A 876 -28.01 13.28 -12.83
CA TYR A 876 -27.75 13.15 -11.40
C TYR A 876 -28.37 14.33 -10.65
N VAL A 877 -28.06 15.58 -11.01
CA VAL A 877 -28.62 16.79 -10.37
C VAL A 877 -30.15 16.78 -10.39
N TYR A 878 -30.77 16.41 -11.52
CA TYR A 878 -32.22 16.29 -11.64
C TYR A 878 -32.80 15.32 -10.60
N SER A 879 -32.22 14.12 -10.47
CA SER A 879 -32.65 13.08 -9.52
C SER A 879 -32.52 13.47 -8.04
N GLN A 880 -31.70 14.49 -7.75
CA GLN A 880 -31.56 15.02 -6.38
C GLN A 880 -32.62 16.08 -6.05
N ILE A 881 -33.36 16.58 -7.04
CA ILE A 881 -34.35 17.66 -6.88
C ILE A 881 -35.78 17.14 -7.01
N PHE A 882 -36.03 16.25 -7.98
CA PHE A 882 -37.34 15.69 -8.34
C PHE A 882 -37.33 14.17 -8.14
#